data_AF-A0A3D8PZF4-F1
#
_entry.id   AF-A0A3D8PZF4-F1
#
_cell.length_a   1.000
_cell.length_b   1.000
_cell.length_c   1.000
_cell.angle_alpha   90.00
_cell.angle_beta   90.00
_cell.angle_gamma   90.00
#
_symmetry.space_group_name_H-M   'P 1'
#
loop_
_entity.id
_entity.type
_entity.pdbx_description
1 polymer ?
#
loop_
_entity_poly.entity_id
_entity_poly.type
_entity_poly.pdbx_seq_one_letter_code
_entity_poly.pdbx_strand_id
1 'polypeptide(L)'
;MDLMKERFWIESDKELMLQILKLNNVPVIEVMDPRTCVYPIVGRRFGNHNGKDISVIHLMEQTLESEHDFYTKLYSIDKEYRLYVDGLSIKKIERAVAQQAIFEEISIRTAAYGWEWEEVDGDQVPLEWHMVAIRALYVTGYTKGYVKLGILANERAIVVDINPVSMENVDDTEEPKIPFTIGADIEFMLSCDQELLPASTFFPIEGDIGCDDRQIEKDSGEYALVEIRPEKADSPDELHHHIKQLIEKASTMVPYQNIEFRSGSMPFNGYQCGGHLHFGLAPSLSLLRALDHYLAIPIAMIEEPRTAKKRRRTTHGGIGRFRVKSYGFEYISLSSMILESKLTKSILCLAYLVARHHHELQADFLFHPNIQRAYYHANIPVLKKLWQEIKSKLLATSSYLKFKEEIDYLIEMIEHGREIEESSDIRKNWDITVPNASYDTGLIINIPKKMREKFHLKEGEQTFVSAGKNISPATIHAYPFAFRNADTIQLSKSLRSELNLPNNWIPKLTARGSVITLGPIIGILAKKPFDRQTTYFQHLFKLAKEKQMFVYVFEPLDIDWDKQVIRGTTLDGEGTFPFPAVIYDRFLFRGKKKLGYSIDEIRVKLQTIHHIPFINPPALFQLTGNKWSTFQLLSKEHEAYLPETRLLTGANNLIEMLNLYGEVYLKPLDGSLSKGLIRVIRKPSGISLYEFNSSTVQEFKQMDDLILFTSSLIQKTPYLVQEGIRRKRIDGKNIEIRVYMQKSQKKNWLRTGMVTRLTKEEVMNEEFEENVRLSKVMEVLYPNANKRRYRTNELAKAAKAIVLTVEQEIGEFGEIAVDLCIDQYESIKLLEVNAKPDNLFSQIKAYKLRTIAANRLLDYAASLTEYRNEER
;
A
#
# COMPACT_ATOMS: atom_id res chain seq x y z
N MET A 1 -29.88 22.61 11.29
CA MET A 1 -29.89 23.89 10.53
C MET A 1 -30.44 23.60 9.15
N ASP A 2 -31.35 24.46 8.73
CA ASP A 2 -32.40 24.22 7.76
C ASP A 2 -31.82 24.18 6.33
N LEU A 3 -31.33 23.01 5.90
CA LEU A 3 -30.67 22.79 4.59
C LEU A 3 -31.52 23.25 3.38
N MET A 4 -32.82 23.50 3.58
CA MET A 4 -33.77 23.86 2.52
C MET A 4 -34.23 25.33 2.55
N LYS A 5 -33.90 26.13 3.60
CA LYS A 5 -34.41 27.52 3.69
C LYS A 5 -33.54 28.57 3.02
N GLU A 6 -32.27 28.27 2.80
CA GLU A 6 -31.36 29.17 2.14
C GLU A 6 -31.08 28.60 0.75
N ARG A 7 -31.52 29.31 -0.30
CA ARG A 7 -31.09 29.04 -1.69
C ARG A 7 -29.60 29.33 -1.76
N PHE A 8 -28.79 28.35 -1.36
CA PHE A 8 -27.34 28.51 -1.25
C PHE A 8 -26.68 28.12 -2.55
N TRP A 9 -26.48 29.13 -3.37
CA TRP A 9 -25.52 29.09 -4.46
C TRP A 9 -24.11 29.02 -3.85
N ILE A 10 -23.15 28.41 -4.56
CA ILE A 10 -21.73 28.47 -4.19
C ILE A 10 -21.26 29.91 -4.45
N GLU A 11 -21.75 30.86 -3.65
CA GLU A 11 -21.41 32.27 -3.78
C GLU A 11 -19.98 32.45 -3.28
N SER A 12 -19.10 32.83 -4.20
CA SER A 12 -17.76 33.38 -3.94
C SER A 12 -16.69 32.49 -3.30
N ASP A 13 -17.03 31.30 -2.78
CA ASP A 13 -16.05 30.38 -2.20
C ASP A 13 -15.38 29.50 -3.27
N LYS A 14 -14.27 30.02 -3.83
CA LYS A 14 -13.44 29.31 -4.80
C LYS A 14 -12.83 28.03 -4.22
N GLU A 15 -12.54 27.96 -2.92
CA GLU A 15 -12.01 26.74 -2.30
C GLU A 15 -13.06 25.63 -2.37
N LEU A 16 -14.28 25.93 -1.94
CA LEU A 16 -15.40 25.00 -1.94
C LEU A 16 -15.75 24.52 -3.34
N MET A 17 -15.71 25.41 -4.33
CA MET A 17 -15.90 25.06 -5.74
C MET A 17 -14.87 24.02 -6.21
N LEU A 18 -13.57 24.23 -5.94
CA LEU A 18 -12.52 23.28 -6.30
C LEU A 18 -12.71 21.94 -5.58
N GLN A 19 -13.13 21.96 -4.32
CA GLN A 19 -13.47 20.75 -3.57
C GLN A 19 -14.65 19.99 -4.20
N ILE A 20 -15.67 20.69 -4.72
CA ILE A 20 -16.83 20.09 -5.41
C ILE A 20 -16.46 19.49 -6.76
N LEU A 21 -15.60 20.17 -7.54
CA LEU A 21 -15.06 19.61 -8.78
C LEU A 21 -14.30 18.31 -8.50
N LYS A 22 -13.43 18.31 -7.47
CA LYS A 22 -12.69 17.12 -7.04
C LYS A 22 -13.63 16.00 -6.60
N LEU A 23 -14.70 16.32 -5.86
CA LEU A 23 -15.74 15.36 -5.45
C LEU A 23 -16.43 14.69 -6.64
N ASN A 24 -16.69 15.46 -7.71
CA ASN A 24 -17.36 15.00 -8.93
C ASN A 24 -16.44 14.33 -9.96
N ASN A 25 -15.18 14.05 -9.57
CA ASN A 25 -14.12 13.56 -10.46
C ASN A 25 -13.91 14.41 -11.71
N VAL A 26 -14.09 15.73 -11.59
CA VAL A 26 -13.65 16.69 -12.60
C VAL A 26 -12.17 16.97 -12.35
N PRO A 27 -11.26 16.77 -13.32
CA PRO A 27 -9.85 17.10 -13.16
C PRO A 27 -9.69 18.57 -12.76
N VAL A 28 -9.05 18.86 -11.62
CA VAL A 28 -8.98 20.20 -11.03
C VAL A 28 -7.68 20.36 -10.23
N ILE A 29 -7.20 21.60 -10.08
CA ILE A 29 -6.10 21.91 -9.15
C ILE A 29 -6.43 21.51 -7.71
N GLU A 30 -5.44 20.98 -6.98
CA GLU A 30 -5.64 20.46 -5.63
C GLU A 30 -5.54 21.56 -4.55
N VAL A 31 -6.54 21.62 -3.66
CA VAL A 31 -6.51 22.42 -2.42
C VAL A 31 -5.58 21.75 -1.39
N MET A 32 -4.77 22.54 -0.67
CA MET A 32 -3.72 22.09 0.25
C MET A 32 -3.90 22.65 1.66
N ASP A 33 -3.62 21.86 2.70
CA ASP A 33 -3.48 22.36 4.07
C ASP A 33 -2.02 22.80 4.31
N PRO A 34 -1.75 24.09 4.57
CA PRO A 34 -0.40 24.64 4.72
C PRO A 34 0.41 23.97 5.86
N ARG A 35 -0.25 23.37 6.85
CA ARG A 35 0.41 22.73 8.00
C ARG A 35 0.94 21.33 7.71
N THR A 36 0.44 20.69 6.65
CA THR A 36 0.72 19.27 6.36
C THR A 36 1.30 19.03 4.97
N CYS A 37 1.38 20.08 4.14
CA CYS A 37 1.88 19.98 2.77
C CYS A 37 3.40 20.12 2.67
N VAL A 38 3.91 19.81 1.47
CA VAL A 38 5.28 20.12 1.05
C VAL A 38 5.24 21.42 0.25
N TYR A 39 6.18 22.33 0.52
CA TYR A 39 6.31 23.61 -0.18
C TYR A 39 7.19 23.49 -1.44
N PRO A 40 7.00 24.34 -2.47
CA PRO A 40 6.10 25.50 -2.51
C PRO A 40 4.63 25.18 -2.82
N ILE A 41 3.73 26.03 -2.33
CA ILE A 41 2.27 26.02 -2.58
C ILE A 41 1.81 27.39 -3.11
N VAL A 42 0.57 27.49 -3.57
CA VAL A 42 -0.03 28.71 -4.13
C VAL A 42 -1.11 29.23 -3.18
N GLY A 43 -0.87 30.37 -2.53
CA GLY A 43 -1.87 31.08 -1.72
C GLY A 43 -2.85 31.84 -2.61
N ARG A 44 -4.14 31.78 -2.30
CA ARG A 44 -5.24 32.37 -3.09
C ARG A 44 -6.18 33.16 -2.20
N ARG A 45 -6.72 34.27 -2.71
CA ARG A 45 -7.79 35.06 -2.07
C ARG A 45 -9.15 34.85 -2.74
N PHE A 46 -10.24 35.10 -2.04
CA PHE A 46 -11.60 35.05 -2.57
C PHE A 46 -11.85 36.20 -3.57
N GLY A 47 -12.69 35.92 -4.57
CA GLY A 47 -13.01 36.84 -5.67
C GLY A 47 -12.22 36.61 -6.96
N ASN A 48 -12.46 37.43 -7.98
CA ASN A 48 -11.74 37.38 -9.25
C ASN A 48 -10.93 38.67 -9.44
N HIS A 49 -9.64 38.61 -9.12
CA HIS A 49 -8.75 39.78 -9.15
C HIS A 49 -7.69 39.68 -10.26
N ASN A 50 -8.02 38.96 -11.34
CA ASN A 50 -7.12 38.79 -12.50
C ASN A 50 -5.70 38.33 -12.12
N GLY A 51 -5.58 37.44 -11.12
CA GLY A 51 -4.31 36.84 -10.69
C GLY A 51 -3.53 37.66 -9.66
N LYS A 52 -4.01 38.84 -9.25
CA LYS A 52 -3.43 39.62 -8.14
C LYS A 52 -3.78 39.04 -6.76
N ASP A 53 -4.75 38.13 -6.73
CA ASP A 53 -5.21 37.36 -5.59
C ASP A 53 -4.33 36.14 -5.28
N ILE A 54 -3.23 35.94 -6.01
CA ILE A 54 -2.48 34.69 -5.99
C ILE A 54 -0.97 34.92 -5.81
N SER A 55 -0.33 34.14 -4.93
CA SER A 55 1.13 34.17 -4.73
C SER A 55 1.72 32.79 -4.44
N VAL A 56 3.01 32.59 -4.71
CA VAL A 56 3.73 31.37 -4.35
C VAL A 56 4.34 31.50 -2.97
N ILE A 57 4.06 30.50 -2.14
CA ILE A 57 4.55 30.38 -0.77
C ILE A 57 5.58 29.25 -0.73
N HIS A 58 6.76 29.51 -0.20
CA HIS A 58 7.91 28.59 -0.19
C HIS A 58 8.16 27.92 1.16
N LEU A 59 7.62 28.46 2.25
CA LEU A 59 7.81 27.96 3.61
C LEU A 59 6.54 28.10 4.45
N MET A 60 6.39 27.31 5.51
CA MET A 60 5.20 27.33 6.36
C MET A 60 5.04 28.64 7.12
N GLU A 61 6.14 29.23 7.57
CA GLU A 61 6.15 30.47 8.33
C GLU A 61 5.50 31.62 7.54
N GLN A 62 5.67 31.64 6.21
CA GLN A 62 5.08 32.62 5.33
C GLN A 62 3.55 32.55 5.29
N THR A 63 2.94 31.40 5.61
CA THR A 63 1.47 31.27 5.63
C THR A 63 0.85 31.95 6.85
N LEU A 64 1.59 32.08 7.95
CA LEU A 64 1.13 32.75 9.18
C LEU A 64 1.06 34.27 9.02
N GLU A 65 1.86 34.82 8.12
CA GLU A 65 1.97 36.26 7.85
C GLU A 65 1.17 36.69 6.60
N SER A 66 0.57 35.74 5.87
CA SER A 66 -0.08 36.02 4.59
C SER A 66 -1.59 36.13 4.70
N GLU A 67 -2.19 37.08 3.98
CA GLU A 67 -3.64 37.31 3.94
C GLU A 67 -4.36 36.42 2.88
N HIS A 68 -3.91 35.18 2.68
CA HIS A 68 -4.55 34.26 1.74
C HIS A 68 -5.69 33.51 2.42
N ASP A 69 -6.80 33.36 1.71
CA ASP A 69 -7.99 32.66 2.21
C ASP A 69 -7.83 31.14 2.15
N PHE A 70 -7.20 30.63 1.09
CA PHE A 70 -6.94 29.19 0.92
C PHE A 70 -5.67 28.93 0.09
N TYR A 71 -5.22 27.67 0.06
CA TYR A 71 -3.98 27.28 -0.61
C TYR A 71 -4.21 26.15 -1.60
N THR A 72 -3.47 26.14 -2.70
CA THR A 72 -3.51 25.10 -3.74
C THR A 72 -2.11 24.61 -4.10
N LYS A 73 -2.01 23.41 -4.66
CA LYS A 73 -0.74 22.86 -5.15
C LYS A 73 -0.28 23.65 -6.38
N LEU A 74 1.02 23.93 -6.46
CA LEU A 74 1.61 24.51 -7.67
C LEU A 74 1.71 23.43 -8.77
N TYR A 75 1.11 23.68 -9.92
CA TYR A 75 1.21 22.83 -11.12
C TYR A 75 2.02 23.54 -12.20
N SER A 76 2.79 22.79 -12.99
CA SER A 76 3.39 23.31 -14.24
C SER A 76 2.33 23.23 -15.35
N ILE A 77 1.90 24.39 -15.87
CA ILE A 77 0.85 24.49 -16.89
C ILE A 77 1.47 24.99 -18.21
N ASP A 78 1.44 24.13 -19.23
CA ASP A 78 2.09 24.32 -20.52
C ASP A 78 1.25 25.16 -21.50
N LYS A 79 -0.07 25.03 -21.43
CA LYS A 79 -1.04 25.85 -22.17
C LYS A 79 -2.23 26.15 -21.26
N GLU A 80 -2.87 27.30 -21.44
CA GLU A 80 -4.10 27.64 -20.74
C GLU A 80 -5.17 28.06 -21.74
N TYR A 81 -6.40 27.58 -21.53
CA TYR A 81 -7.57 27.85 -22.38
C TYR A 81 -8.75 28.37 -21.56
N ARG A 82 -9.62 29.17 -22.18
CA ARG A 82 -10.95 29.54 -21.68
C ARG A 82 -11.99 28.94 -22.60
N LEU A 83 -12.85 28.08 -22.05
CA LEU A 83 -13.98 27.53 -22.79
C LEU A 83 -15.25 28.19 -22.26
N TYR A 84 -15.95 28.92 -23.13
CA TYR A 84 -17.21 29.58 -22.82
C TYR A 84 -18.35 28.57 -23.00
N VAL A 85 -18.95 28.19 -21.89
CA VAL A 85 -20.01 27.19 -21.80
C VAL A 85 -21.36 27.91 -21.69
N ASP A 86 -22.32 27.45 -22.48
CA ASP A 86 -23.74 27.81 -22.36
C ASP A 86 -24.56 26.51 -22.40
N GLY A 87 -25.07 26.14 -21.23
CA GLY A 87 -25.77 24.88 -20.98
C GLY A 87 -24.87 23.67 -21.24
N LEU A 88 -25.22 22.89 -22.26
CA LEU A 88 -24.47 21.70 -22.69
C LEU A 88 -23.63 21.96 -23.95
N SER A 89 -23.36 23.22 -24.29
CA SER A 89 -22.63 23.61 -25.51
C SER A 89 -21.45 24.54 -25.22
N ILE A 90 -20.38 24.41 -26.00
CA ILE A 90 -19.27 25.38 -26.03
C ILE A 90 -19.58 26.42 -27.12
N LYS A 91 -19.54 27.70 -26.75
CA LYS A 91 -19.83 28.82 -27.66
C LYS A 91 -18.58 29.48 -28.22
N LYS A 92 -17.50 29.49 -27.44
CA LYS A 92 -16.25 30.16 -27.78
C LYS A 92 -15.07 29.52 -27.03
N ILE A 93 -13.90 29.49 -27.65
CA ILE A 93 -12.66 29.04 -27.02
C ILE A 93 -11.54 30.06 -27.23
N GLU A 94 -10.82 30.40 -26.16
CA GLU A 94 -9.64 31.25 -26.22
C GLU A 94 -8.42 30.53 -25.64
N ARG A 95 -7.22 30.85 -26.11
CA ARG A 95 -5.93 30.36 -25.63
C ARG A 95 -5.08 31.52 -25.13
N ALA A 96 -4.38 31.31 -24.02
CA ALA A 96 -3.44 32.30 -23.49
C ALA A 96 -2.13 32.32 -24.28
N VAL A 97 -1.72 33.50 -24.76
CA VAL A 97 -0.48 33.77 -25.52
C VAL A 97 0.34 34.84 -24.81
N ALA A 98 1.65 34.60 -24.65
CA ALA A 98 2.56 35.50 -23.96
C ALA A 98 3.04 36.61 -24.90
N GLN A 99 3.07 37.86 -24.42
CA GLN A 99 3.63 38.99 -25.16
C GLN A 99 5.14 39.20 -24.91
N GLN A 100 5.68 38.76 -23.77
CA GLN A 100 7.11 38.79 -23.43
C GLN A 100 7.49 37.62 -22.50
N ALA A 101 8.74 37.16 -22.53
CA ALA A 101 9.23 36.05 -21.70
C ALA A 101 9.76 36.54 -20.34
N ILE A 102 9.29 35.94 -19.24
CA ILE A 102 9.74 36.22 -17.87
C ILE A 102 10.28 34.92 -17.26
N PHE A 103 11.49 35.00 -16.69
CA PHE A 103 12.13 33.89 -15.96
C PHE A 103 11.59 33.95 -14.52
N GLU A 104 10.91 32.89 -14.08
CA GLU A 104 10.18 32.74 -12.79
C GLU A 104 8.71 33.18 -12.77
N GLU A 105 7.93 32.76 -13.77
CA GLU A 105 6.47 32.90 -13.70
C GLU A 105 5.82 31.89 -12.73
N ILE A 106 4.81 32.37 -11.99
CA ILE A 106 3.81 31.53 -11.33
C ILE A 106 2.81 31.10 -12.42
N SER A 107 2.37 29.84 -12.43
CA SER A 107 1.57 29.21 -13.51
C SER A 107 0.15 29.76 -13.78
N ILE A 108 -0.08 31.07 -13.70
CA ILE A 108 -1.39 31.70 -13.87
C ILE A 108 -1.28 32.81 -14.91
N ARG A 109 -1.84 32.54 -16.10
CA ARG A 109 -1.70 33.42 -17.26
C ARG A 109 -2.71 34.54 -17.20
N THR A 110 -2.26 35.72 -16.77
CA THR A 110 -3.12 36.91 -16.73
C THR A 110 -2.48 38.08 -17.46
N ALA A 111 -3.31 39.03 -17.87
CA ALA A 111 -2.85 40.28 -18.49
C ALA A 111 -1.89 41.06 -17.58
N ALA A 112 -2.02 40.92 -16.25
CA ALA A 112 -1.11 41.54 -15.29
C ALA A 112 0.33 40.98 -15.38
N TYR A 113 0.51 39.77 -15.94
CA TYR A 113 1.80 39.11 -16.14
C TYR A 113 2.16 38.98 -17.63
N GLY A 114 1.56 39.80 -18.50
CA GLY A 114 1.92 39.87 -19.93
C GLY A 114 1.28 38.79 -20.83
N TRP A 115 0.15 38.22 -20.40
CA TRP A 115 -0.63 37.26 -21.21
C TRP A 115 -1.91 37.87 -21.79
N GLU A 116 -2.15 37.60 -23.07
CA GLU A 116 -3.42 37.90 -23.74
C GLU A 116 -4.16 36.62 -24.12
N TRP A 117 -5.45 36.77 -24.45
CA TRP A 117 -6.32 35.67 -24.85
C TRP A 117 -6.65 35.81 -26.33
N GLU A 118 -6.25 34.80 -27.10
CA GLU A 118 -6.50 34.70 -28.54
C GLU A 118 -7.62 33.69 -28.79
N GLU A 119 -8.61 34.04 -29.58
CA GLU A 119 -9.67 33.10 -29.97
C GLU A 119 -9.11 32.01 -30.89
N VAL A 120 -9.47 30.76 -30.64
CA VAL A 120 -9.03 29.60 -31.41
C VAL A 120 -10.23 28.81 -31.94
N ASP A 121 -10.03 28.17 -33.08
CA ASP A 121 -11.06 27.31 -33.68
C ASP A 121 -11.37 26.12 -32.77
N GLY A 122 -12.67 25.89 -32.51
CA GLY A 122 -13.16 24.85 -31.62
C GLY A 122 -12.80 23.44 -32.10
N ASP A 123 -12.72 23.23 -33.41
CA ASP A 123 -12.37 21.94 -34.01
C ASP A 123 -10.90 21.56 -33.75
N GLN A 124 -10.05 22.52 -33.37
CA GLN A 124 -8.65 22.28 -32.99
C GLN A 124 -8.49 21.87 -31.52
N VAL A 125 -9.58 21.86 -30.75
CA VAL A 125 -9.59 21.53 -29.32
C VAL A 125 -10.27 20.18 -29.10
N PRO A 126 -9.65 19.22 -28.39
CA PRO A 126 -10.24 17.90 -28.18
C PRO A 126 -11.66 17.94 -27.56
N LEU A 127 -12.58 17.11 -28.06
CA LEU A 127 -13.96 17.00 -27.54
C LEU A 127 -14.00 16.61 -26.06
N GLU A 128 -13.01 15.85 -25.59
CA GLU A 128 -12.85 15.54 -24.17
C GLU A 128 -12.73 16.80 -23.29
N TRP A 129 -12.06 17.86 -23.76
CA TRP A 129 -11.89 19.11 -23.00
C TRP A 129 -13.21 19.90 -22.95
N HIS A 130 -14.01 19.82 -24.01
CA HIS A 130 -15.37 20.38 -24.04
C HIS A 130 -16.22 19.74 -22.94
N MET A 131 -16.20 18.41 -22.85
CA MET A 131 -16.94 17.68 -21.82
C MET A 131 -16.44 17.96 -20.40
N VAL A 132 -15.13 18.17 -20.21
CA VAL A 132 -14.58 18.61 -18.92
C VAL A 132 -15.14 19.98 -18.53
N ALA A 133 -15.14 20.96 -19.45
CA ALA A 133 -15.64 22.31 -19.18
C ALA A 133 -17.16 22.32 -18.91
N ILE A 134 -17.96 21.65 -19.74
CA ILE A 134 -19.41 21.52 -19.55
C ILE A 134 -19.70 20.89 -18.19
N ARG A 135 -19.02 19.79 -17.87
CA ARG A 135 -19.21 19.09 -16.59
C ARG A 135 -18.78 19.95 -15.40
N ALA A 136 -17.69 20.70 -15.52
CA ALA A 136 -17.20 21.57 -14.46
C ALA A 136 -18.24 22.65 -14.11
N LEU A 137 -18.84 23.28 -15.11
CA LEU A 137 -19.90 24.27 -14.90
C LEU A 137 -21.18 23.60 -14.37
N TYR A 138 -21.59 22.47 -14.95
CA TYR A 138 -22.79 21.73 -14.54
C TYR A 138 -22.83 21.42 -13.05
N VAL A 139 -21.77 20.81 -12.50
CA VAL A 139 -21.74 20.36 -11.09
C VAL A 139 -21.66 21.52 -10.09
N THR A 140 -21.34 22.73 -10.56
CA THR A 140 -21.41 23.95 -9.74
C THR A 140 -22.78 24.62 -9.74
N GLY A 141 -23.73 24.12 -10.54
CA GLY A 141 -25.08 24.65 -10.66
C GLY A 141 -25.21 25.85 -11.61
N TYR A 142 -24.10 26.35 -12.16
CA TYR A 142 -24.12 27.45 -13.13
C TYR A 142 -24.58 26.96 -14.51
N THR A 143 -25.31 27.84 -15.21
CA THR A 143 -25.84 27.57 -16.56
C THR A 143 -24.92 28.14 -17.64
N LYS A 144 -24.31 29.30 -17.39
CA LYS A 144 -23.44 30.01 -18.34
C LYS A 144 -22.20 30.59 -17.66
N GLY A 145 -21.06 30.49 -18.33
CA GLY A 145 -19.78 30.94 -17.78
C GLY A 145 -18.61 30.55 -18.67
N TYR A 146 -17.40 30.87 -18.25
CA TYR A 146 -16.21 30.27 -18.85
C TYR A 146 -15.41 29.47 -17.83
N VAL A 147 -14.87 28.35 -18.28
CA VAL A 147 -14.01 27.47 -17.50
C VAL A 147 -12.58 27.65 -17.99
N LYS A 148 -11.66 27.96 -17.07
CA LYS A 148 -10.23 28.00 -17.36
C LYS A 148 -9.65 26.60 -17.23
N LEU A 149 -9.08 26.09 -18.33
CA LEU A 149 -8.38 24.81 -18.38
C LEU A 149 -6.88 25.03 -18.49
N GLY A 150 -6.11 24.43 -17.60
CA GLY A 150 -4.66 24.28 -17.72
C GLY A 150 -4.33 22.93 -18.35
N ILE A 151 -3.47 22.93 -19.35
CA ILE A 151 -2.96 21.72 -20.01
C ILE A 151 -1.59 21.43 -19.43
N LEU A 152 -1.44 20.24 -18.84
CA LEU A 152 -0.18 19.77 -18.28
C LEU A 152 0.73 19.23 -19.40
N ALA A 153 2.02 19.04 -19.11
CA ALA A 153 3.00 18.51 -20.07
C ALA A 153 2.69 17.12 -20.65
N ASN A 154 1.77 16.38 -20.05
CA ASN A 154 1.25 15.12 -20.59
C ASN A 154 -0.04 15.29 -21.40
N GLU A 155 -0.35 16.50 -21.87
CA GLU A 155 -1.55 16.90 -22.62
C GLU A 155 -2.88 16.68 -21.87
N ARG A 156 -2.84 16.46 -20.54
CA ARG A 156 -4.04 16.34 -19.72
C ARG A 156 -4.58 17.72 -19.33
N ALA A 157 -5.87 17.95 -19.60
CA ALA A 157 -6.59 19.14 -19.13
C ALA A 157 -7.00 19.05 -17.65
N ILE A 158 -6.81 20.13 -16.90
CA ILE A 158 -7.28 20.33 -15.52
C ILE A 158 -8.00 21.68 -15.40
N VAL A 159 -9.08 21.74 -14.61
CA VAL A 159 -9.77 22.99 -14.28
C VAL A 159 -8.92 23.80 -13.31
N VAL A 160 -8.66 25.06 -13.67
CA VAL A 160 -7.89 26.02 -12.87
C VAL A 160 -8.82 27.00 -12.17
N ASP A 161 -9.90 27.40 -12.84
CA ASP A 161 -10.87 28.38 -12.32
C ASP A 161 -12.20 28.27 -13.10
N ILE A 162 -13.31 28.66 -12.49
CA ILE A 162 -14.62 28.78 -13.15
C ILE A 162 -15.15 30.19 -12.89
N ASN A 163 -15.61 30.83 -13.96
CA ASN A 163 -16.05 32.21 -13.94
C ASN A 163 -17.47 32.30 -14.54
N PRO A 164 -18.53 32.32 -13.71
CA PRO A 164 -19.91 32.45 -14.17
C PRO A 164 -20.19 33.86 -14.71
N VAL A 165 -21.10 33.99 -15.67
CA VAL A 165 -21.47 35.27 -16.31
C VAL A 165 -22.68 35.95 -15.63
N SER A 166 -23.60 35.19 -15.03
CA SER A 166 -24.74 35.71 -14.27
C SER A 166 -25.03 34.86 -13.04
N MET A 167 -25.66 35.47 -12.03
CA MET A 167 -26.16 34.77 -10.83
C MET A 167 -27.56 34.18 -11.03
N GLU A 168 -28.26 34.55 -12.11
CA GLU A 168 -29.58 34.01 -12.44
C GLU A 168 -29.44 32.63 -13.09
N ASN A 169 -29.53 31.59 -12.25
CA ASN A 169 -29.51 30.18 -12.66
C ASN A 169 -30.89 29.71 -13.13
N VAL A 170 -31.50 30.43 -14.08
CA VAL A 170 -32.74 29.97 -14.72
C VAL A 170 -32.35 29.05 -15.87
N ASP A 171 -32.80 27.80 -15.81
CA ASP A 171 -32.66 26.86 -16.91
C ASP A 171 -33.58 27.29 -18.05
N ASP A 172 -33.04 27.40 -19.26
CA ASP A 172 -33.87 27.47 -20.46
C ASP A 172 -34.62 26.13 -20.57
N THR A 173 -35.93 26.14 -20.31
CA THR A 173 -36.78 24.95 -20.38
C THR A 173 -37.61 24.95 -21.67
N GLU A 174 -37.62 23.80 -22.34
CA GLU A 174 -38.51 23.52 -23.47
C GLU A 174 -39.35 22.29 -23.16
N GLU A 175 -40.60 22.26 -23.63
CA GLU A 175 -41.42 21.05 -23.54
C GLU A 175 -40.82 19.93 -24.42
N PRO A 176 -40.70 18.69 -23.90
CA PRO A 176 -40.17 17.59 -24.69
C PRO A 176 -41.11 17.20 -25.81
N LYS A 177 -40.55 16.76 -26.95
CA LYS A 177 -41.33 16.20 -28.06
C LYS A 177 -41.93 14.85 -27.67
N ILE A 178 -43.24 14.71 -27.82
CA ILE A 178 -44.00 13.49 -27.49
C ILE A 178 -44.65 12.95 -28.79
N PRO A 179 -44.71 11.62 -29.01
CA PRO A 179 -44.14 10.56 -28.18
C PRO A 179 -42.61 10.43 -28.32
N PHE A 180 -41.97 9.82 -27.32
CA PHE A 180 -40.56 9.41 -27.36
C PHE A 180 -40.41 7.98 -26.86
N THR A 181 -39.40 7.27 -27.35
CA THR A 181 -39.08 5.89 -26.95
C THR A 181 -38.21 5.84 -25.70
N ILE A 182 -38.32 4.75 -24.93
CA ILE A 182 -37.43 4.42 -23.80
C ILE A 182 -36.70 3.10 -24.08
N GLY A 183 -35.43 3.01 -23.70
CA GLY A 183 -34.64 1.78 -23.79
C GLY A 183 -33.72 1.62 -22.58
N ALA A 184 -33.02 0.49 -22.50
CA ALA A 184 -32.03 0.26 -21.45
C ALA A 184 -30.94 -0.71 -21.90
N ASP A 185 -29.74 -0.53 -21.34
CA ASP A 185 -28.65 -1.51 -21.37
C ASP A 185 -28.28 -1.81 -19.90
N ILE A 186 -28.37 -3.10 -19.50
CA ILE A 186 -28.32 -3.46 -18.07
C ILE A 186 -27.28 -4.56 -17.82
N GLU A 187 -26.41 -4.32 -16.85
CA GLU A 187 -25.28 -5.18 -16.53
C GLU A 187 -25.52 -6.02 -15.26
N PHE A 188 -25.02 -7.26 -15.21
CA PHE A 188 -24.92 -8.09 -13.99
C PHE A 188 -23.69 -9.02 -14.03
N MET A 189 -23.40 -9.73 -12.93
CA MET A 189 -22.19 -10.56 -12.78
C MET A 189 -22.49 -11.96 -12.27
N LEU A 190 -21.58 -12.92 -12.50
CA LEU A 190 -21.68 -14.30 -12.02
C LEU A 190 -20.77 -14.55 -10.81
N SER A 191 -21.29 -15.25 -9.80
CA SER A 191 -20.56 -15.63 -8.58
C SER A 191 -20.58 -17.13 -8.37
N CYS A 192 -19.43 -17.82 -8.40
CA CYS A 192 -19.31 -19.25 -8.05
C CYS A 192 -18.61 -19.39 -6.70
N ASP A 193 -19.28 -20.00 -5.71
CA ASP A 193 -18.74 -20.17 -4.35
C ASP A 193 -18.16 -18.86 -3.73
N GLN A 194 -18.86 -17.74 -3.94
CA GLN A 194 -18.50 -16.37 -3.52
C GLN A 194 -17.39 -15.69 -4.33
N GLU A 195 -16.87 -16.35 -5.37
CA GLU A 195 -15.80 -15.83 -6.22
C GLU A 195 -16.34 -15.45 -7.60
N LEU A 196 -15.73 -14.44 -8.23
CA LEU A 196 -16.16 -13.97 -9.55
C LEU A 196 -15.88 -15.02 -10.62
N LEU A 197 -16.92 -15.34 -11.38
CA LEU A 197 -16.84 -16.17 -12.58
C LEU A 197 -17.03 -15.27 -13.83
N PRO A 198 -16.18 -15.37 -14.87
CA PRO A 198 -16.36 -14.59 -16.09
C PRO A 198 -17.74 -14.85 -16.74
N ALA A 199 -18.40 -13.80 -17.23
CA ALA A 199 -19.63 -13.91 -18.01
C ALA A 199 -19.44 -14.76 -19.27
N SER A 200 -18.28 -14.63 -19.92
CA SER A 200 -17.90 -15.39 -21.10
C SER A 200 -17.72 -16.90 -20.86
N THR A 201 -17.79 -17.37 -19.61
CA THR A 201 -17.88 -18.80 -19.29
C THR A 201 -19.18 -19.41 -19.86
N PHE A 202 -20.26 -18.62 -19.96
CA PHE A 202 -21.57 -19.11 -20.43
C PHE A 202 -22.20 -18.28 -21.54
N PHE A 203 -21.88 -16.99 -21.64
CA PHE A 203 -22.55 -16.07 -22.56
C PHE A 203 -21.67 -15.73 -23.78
N PRO A 204 -22.27 -15.53 -24.97
CA PRO A 204 -21.55 -15.01 -26.13
C PRO A 204 -21.13 -13.55 -25.90
N ILE A 205 -20.26 -13.01 -26.77
CA ILE A 205 -19.83 -11.61 -26.69
C ILE A 205 -20.99 -10.69 -27.12
N GLU A 206 -21.55 -10.96 -28.30
CA GLU A 206 -22.64 -10.17 -28.88
C GLU A 206 -24.01 -10.83 -28.67
N GLY A 207 -25.07 -10.06 -28.86
CA GLY A 207 -26.45 -10.51 -28.80
C GLY A 207 -27.31 -9.69 -27.85
N ASP A 208 -28.56 -10.11 -27.72
CA ASP A 208 -29.54 -9.61 -26.76
C ASP A 208 -29.15 -9.92 -25.31
N ILE A 209 -28.42 -11.02 -25.11
CA ILE A 209 -27.68 -11.38 -23.90
C ILE A 209 -26.25 -11.64 -24.33
N GLY A 210 -25.36 -10.73 -23.97
CA GLY A 210 -23.96 -10.87 -24.29
C GLY A 210 -23.07 -10.46 -23.14
N CYS A 211 -21.83 -10.18 -23.49
CA CYS A 211 -20.86 -9.60 -22.57
C CYS A 211 -20.83 -8.08 -22.76
N ASP A 212 -20.68 -7.33 -21.68
CA ASP A 212 -20.22 -5.94 -21.76
C ASP A 212 -18.78 -5.93 -22.28
N ASP A 213 -18.34 -4.84 -22.92
CA ASP A 213 -17.00 -4.73 -23.51
C ASP A 213 -15.85 -4.81 -22.49
N ARG A 214 -16.15 -4.79 -21.19
CA ARG A 214 -15.17 -4.94 -20.11
C ARG A 214 -14.67 -6.38 -19.99
N GLN A 215 -13.57 -6.62 -20.67
CA GLN A 215 -12.75 -7.80 -20.46
C GLN A 215 -12.02 -7.75 -19.11
N ILE A 216 -11.84 -8.93 -18.51
CA ILE A 216 -11.00 -9.13 -17.32
C ILE A 216 -9.58 -8.63 -17.58
N GLU A 217 -9.08 -8.93 -18.77
CA GLU A 217 -7.82 -8.44 -19.29
C GLU A 217 -8.00 -8.05 -20.74
N LYS A 218 -7.34 -6.97 -21.17
CA LYS A 218 -7.41 -6.54 -22.57
C LYS A 218 -6.97 -7.70 -23.49
N ASP A 219 -7.85 -8.03 -24.44
CA ASP A 219 -7.69 -9.08 -25.45
C ASP A 219 -7.66 -10.52 -24.89
N SER A 220 -8.15 -10.77 -23.66
CA SER A 220 -8.25 -12.14 -23.12
C SER A 220 -9.39 -12.93 -23.75
N GLY A 221 -10.43 -12.24 -24.23
CA GLY A 221 -11.70 -12.89 -24.58
C GLY A 221 -12.48 -13.38 -23.36
N GLU A 222 -12.02 -13.08 -22.15
CA GLU A 222 -12.74 -13.32 -20.90
C GLU A 222 -13.42 -12.02 -20.44
N TYR A 223 -14.74 -12.03 -20.37
CA TYR A 223 -15.54 -10.85 -20.07
C TYR A 223 -16.16 -10.94 -18.68
N ALA A 224 -16.11 -9.86 -17.90
CA ALA A 224 -16.48 -9.90 -16.49
C ALA A 224 -17.99 -9.74 -16.25
N LEU A 225 -18.68 -8.97 -17.09
CA LEU A 225 -20.10 -8.64 -16.91
C LEU A 225 -20.93 -9.20 -18.05
N VAL A 226 -22.13 -9.65 -17.68
CA VAL A 226 -23.21 -9.92 -18.62
C VAL A 226 -23.92 -8.59 -18.88
N GLU A 227 -24.23 -8.29 -20.14
CA GLU A 227 -25.08 -7.15 -20.54
C GLU A 227 -26.31 -7.67 -21.28
N ILE A 228 -27.49 -7.26 -20.80
CA ILE A 228 -28.76 -7.50 -21.49
C ILE A 228 -29.20 -6.22 -22.21
N ARG A 229 -29.64 -6.37 -23.45
CA ARG A 229 -29.96 -5.27 -24.39
C ARG A 229 -31.40 -5.44 -24.89
N PRO A 230 -32.41 -5.15 -24.06
CA PRO A 230 -33.82 -5.24 -24.44
C PRO A 230 -34.15 -4.33 -25.64
N GLU A 231 -35.12 -4.75 -26.45
CA GLU A 231 -35.63 -3.89 -27.53
C GLU A 231 -36.25 -2.62 -26.93
N LYS A 232 -35.98 -1.46 -27.57
CA LYS A 232 -36.58 -0.17 -27.20
C LYS A 232 -38.09 -0.26 -27.27
N ALA A 233 -38.76 0.49 -26.40
CA ALA A 233 -40.21 0.44 -26.24
C ALA A 233 -40.82 1.85 -26.28
N ASP A 234 -42.11 1.91 -26.58
CA ASP A 234 -42.89 3.14 -26.48
C ASP A 234 -43.43 3.38 -25.06
N SER A 235 -43.32 2.37 -24.18
CA SER A 235 -43.78 2.43 -22.80
C SER A 235 -42.85 1.70 -21.81
N PRO A 236 -42.84 2.11 -20.52
CA PRO A 236 -42.10 1.41 -19.47
C PRO A 236 -42.54 -0.05 -19.25
N ASP A 237 -43.81 -0.37 -19.44
CA ASP A 237 -44.36 -1.72 -19.27
C ASP A 237 -43.78 -2.70 -20.28
N GLU A 238 -43.73 -2.29 -21.55
CA GLU A 238 -43.18 -3.08 -22.64
C GLU A 238 -41.68 -3.30 -22.45
N LEU A 239 -40.92 -2.26 -22.07
CA LEU A 239 -39.50 -2.39 -21.77
C LEU A 239 -39.24 -3.36 -20.59
N HIS A 240 -40.07 -3.31 -19.54
CA HIS A 240 -39.98 -4.25 -18.41
C HIS A 240 -40.20 -5.70 -18.85
N HIS A 241 -41.14 -5.94 -19.77
CA HIS A 241 -41.40 -7.26 -20.33
C HIS A 241 -40.19 -7.79 -21.11
N HIS A 242 -39.57 -6.97 -21.97
CA HIS A 242 -38.36 -7.34 -22.71
C HIS A 242 -37.21 -7.71 -21.77
N ILE A 243 -37.01 -6.94 -20.68
CA ILE A 243 -35.99 -7.26 -19.66
C ILE A 243 -36.25 -8.62 -19.02
N LYS A 244 -37.50 -8.93 -18.65
CA LYS A 244 -37.86 -10.21 -18.00
C LYS A 244 -37.49 -11.39 -18.88
N GLN A 245 -37.85 -11.35 -20.17
CA GLN A 245 -37.56 -12.41 -21.13
C GLN A 245 -36.06 -12.70 -21.25
N LEU A 246 -35.23 -11.65 -21.22
CA LEU A 246 -33.78 -11.80 -21.28
C LEU A 246 -33.18 -12.42 -20.01
N ILE A 247 -33.70 -12.07 -18.82
CA ILE A 247 -33.23 -12.69 -17.56
C ILE A 247 -33.61 -14.19 -17.52
N GLU A 248 -34.82 -14.55 -17.96
CA GLU A 248 -35.26 -15.95 -18.06
C GLU A 248 -34.37 -16.75 -19.01
N LYS A 249 -34.11 -16.22 -20.21
CA LYS A 249 -33.20 -16.83 -21.19
C LYS A 249 -31.79 -16.94 -20.61
N ALA A 250 -31.26 -15.93 -19.91
CA ALA A 250 -29.95 -16.00 -19.27
C ALA A 250 -29.87 -17.10 -18.21
N SER A 251 -30.93 -17.28 -17.41
CA SER A 251 -31.00 -18.34 -16.41
C SER A 251 -30.95 -19.75 -17.03
N THR A 252 -31.54 -19.95 -18.21
CA THR A 252 -31.46 -21.26 -18.89
C THR A 252 -30.04 -21.63 -19.33
N MET A 253 -29.19 -20.63 -19.58
CA MET A 253 -27.80 -20.83 -19.99
C MET A 253 -26.88 -21.19 -18.81
N VAL A 254 -27.30 -20.91 -17.57
CA VAL A 254 -26.50 -21.12 -16.34
C VAL A 254 -27.31 -21.92 -15.29
N PRO A 255 -27.52 -23.23 -15.48
CA PRO A 255 -28.41 -24.05 -14.66
C PRO A 255 -27.77 -24.57 -13.36
N TYR A 256 -26.98 -23.76 -12.65
CA TYR A 256 -26.21 -24.19 -11.47
C TYR A 256 -26.61 -23.44 -10.20
N GLN A 257 -26.75 -24.16 -9.08
CA GLN A 257 -27.17 -23.62 -7.78
C GLN A 257 -26.04 -22.92 -7.02
N ASN A 258 -24.79 -23.32 -7.25
CA ASN A 258 -23.61 -22.70 -6.63
C ASN A 258 -23.08 -21.51 -7.44
N ILE A 259 -23.77 -21.15 -8.53
CA ILE A 259 -23.54 -19.92 -9.30
C ILE A 259 -24.71 -18.97 -9.05
N GLU A 260 -24.46 -17.69 -8.74
CA GLU A 260 -25.47 -16.67 -8.49
C GLU A 260 -25.38 -15.52 -9.51
N PHE A 261 -26.51 -14.93 -9.90
CA PHE A 261 -26.55 -13.72 -10.73
C PHE A 261 -26.66 -12.49 -9.82
N ARG A 262 -25.61 -11.66 -9.79
CA ARG A 262 -25.54 -10.50 -8.87
C ARG A 262 -25.61 -9.17 -9.62
N SER A 263 -26.44 -8.26 -9.11
CA SER A 263 -26.75 -6.94 -9.70
C SER A 263 -26.60 -5.82 -8.66
N GLY A 264 -26.80 -4.56 -9.06
CA GLY A 264 -26.66 -3.36 -8.22
C GLY A 264 -25.50 -2.47 -8.61
N SER A 265 -24.85 -1.85 -7.62
CA SER A 265 -23.78 -0.88 -7.87
C SER A 265 -22.45 -1.54 -8.22
N MET A 266 -21.96 -2.44 -7.37
CA MET A 266 -20.63 -3.05 -7.55
C MET A 266 -20.56 -4.38 -6.78
N PRO A 267 -21.27 -5.43 -7.25
CA PRO A 267 -21.37 -6.71 -6.54
C PRO A 267 -19.99 -7.35 -6.33
N PHE A 268 -19.18 -7.30 -7.38
CA PHE A 268 -17.76 -7.58 -7.29
C PHE A 268 -16.95 -6.32 -7.35
N ASN A 269 -16.01 -6.28 -6.42
CA ASN A 269 -15.21 -5.13 -6.13
C ASN A 269 -14.41 -4.72 -7.39
N GLY A 270 -14.83 -3.61 -8.02
CA GLY A 270 -14.13 -2.93 -9.11
C GLY A 270 -14.63 -3.22 -10.52
N TYR A 271 -15.70 -4.01 -10.62
CA TYR A 271 -16.59 -4.03 -11.76
C TYR A 271 -17.89 -3.37 -11.32
N GLN A 272 -18.13 -2.14 -11.77
CA GLN A 272 -19.43 -1.51 -11.56
C GLN A 272 -20.47 -2.14 -12.49
N CYS A 273 -21.69 -2.35 -12.01
CA CYS A 273 -22.80 -2.68 -12.91
C CYS A 273 -23.58 -1.40 -13.23
N GLY A 274 -23.82 -1.17 -14.53
CA GLY A 274 -24.63 -0.09 -15.07
C GLY A 274 -26.07 -0.51 -15.32
N GLY A 275 -27.00 0.44 -15.13
CA GLY A 275 -28.36 0.40 -15.65
C GLY A 275 -28.57 1.62 -16.53
N HIS A 276 -28.02 1.60 -17.74
CA HIS A 276 -28.08 2.74 -18.64
C HIS A 276 -29.49 2.87 -19.19
N LEU A 277 -30.05 4.08 -19.17
CA LEU A 277 -31.39 4.36 -19.72
C LEU A 277 -31.29 5.22 -20.96
N HIS A 278 -32.05 4.86 -21.99
CA HIS A 278 -32.02 5.51 -23.29
C HIS A 278 -33.31 6.29 -23.48
N PHE A 279 -33.19 7.53 -23.93
CA PHE A 279 -34.34 8.38 -24.25
C PHE A 279 -34.28 8.80 -25.71
N GLY A 280 -35.40 8.63 -26.41
CA GLY A 280 -35.61 9.14 -27.78
C GLY A 280 -35.75 10.67 -27.87
N LEU A 281 -35.02 11.41 -27.04
CA LEU A 281 -35.08 12.86 -26.87
C LEU A 281 -33.69 13.47 -27.06
N ALA A 282 -33.62 14.72 -27.48
CA ALA A 282 -32.36 15.47 -27.45
C ALA A 282 -31.99 15.79 -25.99
N PRO A 283 -30.70 15.67 -25.60
CA PRO A 283 -30.28 16.04 -24.26
C PRO A 283 -30.40 17.56 -24.07
N SER A 284 -30.97 17.98 -22.95
CA SER A 284 -31.04 19.38 -22.52
C SER A 284 -30.54 19.51 -21.08
N LEU A 285 -30.12 20.72 -20.69
CA LEU A 285 -29.67 20.98 -19.33
C LEU A 285 -30.77 20.67 -18.31
N SER A 286 -32.01 21.12 -18.59
CA SER A 286 -33.17 20.87 -17.74
C SER A 286 -33.49 19.38 -17.59
N LEU A 287 -33.41 18.60 -18.68
CA LEU A 287 -33.69 17.17 -18.64
C LEU A 287 -32.66 16.42 -17.80
N LEU A 288 -31.37 16.71 -18.00
CA LEU A 288 -30.30 16.08 -17.24
C LEU A 288 -30.40 16.41 -15.75
N ARG A 289 -30.69 17.67 -15.42
CA ARG A 289 -30.91 18.13 -14.04
C ARG A 289 -32.11 17.44 -13.41
N ALA A 290 -33.22 17.32 -14.13
CA ALA A 290 -34.41 16.63 -13.65
C ALA A 290 -34.12 15.14 -13.38
N LEU A 291 -33.42 14.45 -14.26
CA LEU A 291 -33.01 13.06 -14.05
C LEU A 291 -32.10 12.89 -12.83
N ASP A 292 -31.14 13.80 -12.62
CA ASP A 292 -30.28 13.71 -11.43
C ASP A 292 -31.09 13.93 -10.13
N HIS A 293 -31.99 14.92 -10.10
CA HIS A 293 -32.75 15.30 -8.90
C HIS A 293 -33.92 14.34 -8.57
N TYR A 294 -34.65 13.90 -9.58
CA TYR A 294 -35.92 13.20 -9.43
C TYR A 294 -35.86 11.72 -9.79
N LEU A 295 -34.72 11.22 -10.29
CA LEU A 295 -34.50 9.80 -10.55
C LEU A 295 -33.26 9.28 -9.81
N ALA A 296 -32.07 9.86 -10.01
CA ALA A 296 -30.85 9.36 -9.38
C ALA A 296 -30.83 9.55 -7.86
N ILE A 297 -31.32 10.69 -7.34
CA ILE A 297 -31.39 10.91 -5.89
C ILE A 297 -32.35 9.95 -5.19
N PRO A 298 -33.60 9.72 -5.66
CA PRO A 298 -34.48 8.69 -5.11
C PRO A 298 -33.85 7.29 -5.10
N ILE A 299 -33.24 6.86 -6.21
CA ILE A 299 -32.55 5.56 -6.29
C ILE A 299 -31.38 5.51 -5.31
N ALA A 300 -30.63 6.61 -5.18
CA ALA A 300 -29.52 6.71 -4.23
C ALA A 300 -29.92 6.56 -2.76
N MET A 301 -31.21 6.68 -2.40
CA MET A 301 -31.73 6.47 -1.04
C MET A 301 -31.98 5.00 -0.70
N ILE A 302 -31.96 4.08 -1.69
CA ILE A 302 -32.20 2.64 -1.49
C ILE A 302 -31.00 1.76 -1.89
N GLU A 303 -29.99 2.31 -2.56
CA GLU A 303 -28.75 1.59 -2.89
C GLU A 303 -27.92 1.23 -1.64
N GLU A 304 -27.23 0.09 -1.67
CA GLU A 304 -26.26 -0.34 -0.64
C GLU A 304 -25.11 0.69 -0.51
N PRO A 305 -24.98 1.39 0.65
CA PRO A 305 -24.04 2.50 0.78
C PRO A 305 -22.57 2.13 0.51
N ARG A 306 -22.16 0.91 0.84
CA ARG A 306 -20.76 0.46 0.74
C ARG A 306 -20.28 0.36 -0.71
N THR A 307 -21.13 -0.11 -1.61
CA THR A 307 -20.82 -0.31 -3.03
C THR A 307 -21.20 0.93 -3.85
N ALA A 308 -22.32 1.60 -3.53
CA ALA A 308 -22.76 2.83 -4.18
C ALA A 308 -21.69 3.94 -4.11
N LYS A 309 -21.12 4.20 -2.93
CA LYS A 309 -20.04 5.18 -2.76
C LYS A 309 -18.81 4.89 -3.63
N LYS A 310 -18.50 3.62 -3.88
CA LYS A 310 -17.37 3.24 -4.75
C LYS A 310 -17.74 3.45 -6.22
N ARG A 311 -18.94 3.03 -6.64
CA ARG A 311 -19.45 3.23 -8.00
C ARG A 311 -19.48 4.70 -8.39
N ARG A 312 -20.05 5.56 -7.54
CA ARG A 312 -20.17 7.02 -7.78
C ARG A 312 -18.80 7.71 -7.97
N ARG A 313 -17.70 7.10 -7.52
CA ARG A 313 -16.32 7.58 -7.75
C ARG A 313 -15.73 7.16 -9.10
N THR A 314 -16.48 6.49 -9.95
CA THR A 314 -16.04 6.10 -11.30
C THR A 314 -16.59 7.08 -12.35
N THR A 315 -16.41 6.75 -13.63
CA THR A 315 -17.08 7.46 -14.75
C THR A 315 -18.58 7.13 -14.82
N HIS A 316 -19.03 6.06 -14.18
CA HIS A 316 -20.43 5.69 -14.03
C HIS A 316 -20.94 6.17 -12.67
N GLY A 317 -22.22 6.55 -12.57
CA GLY A 317 -22.79 6.97 -11.29
C GLY A 317 -22.45 8.36 -10.79
N GLY A 318 -21.78 9.18 -11.61
CA GLY A 318 -21.61 10.59 -11.30
C GLY A 318 -22.83 11.38 -11.75
N ILE A 319 -23.19 12.42 -10.99
CA ILE A 319 -24.19 13.42 -11.39
C ILE A 319 -23.78 14.03 -12.75
N GLY A 320 -24.76 14.34 -13.60
CA GLY A 320 -24.58 14.96 -14.90
C GLY A 320 -23.84 14.11 -15.94
N ARG A 321 -23.90 12.77 -15.83
CA ARG A 321 -23.27 11.86 -16.80
C ARG A 321 -24.27 11.41 -17.87
N PHE A 322 -23.94 11.67 -19.14
CA PHE A 322 -24.73 11.22 -20.30
C PHE A 322 -23.86 10.98 -21.53
N ARG A 323 -24.41 10.33 -22.56
CA ARG A 323 -23.80 10.15 -23.89
C ARG A 323 -24.80 10.46 -24.99
N VAL A 324 -24.42 11.26 -25.98
CA VAL A 324 -25.28 11.56 -27.14
C VAL A 324 -25.25 10.37 -28.11
N LYS A 325 -26.40 10.01 -28.67
CA LYS A 325 -26.59 8.95 -29.67
C LYS A 325 -27.42 9.45 -30.84
N SER A 326 -27.40 8.76 -31.97
CA SER A 326 -28.16 9.14 -33.17
C SER A 326 -29.68 9.20 -32.93
N TYR A 327 -30.17 8.43 -31.96
CA TYR A 327 -31.58 8.36 -31.59
C TYR A 327 -31.95 9.24 -30.38
N GLY A 328 -31.01 9.97 -29.77
CA GLY A 328 -31.24 10.75 -28.56
C GLY A 328 -30.03 10.75 -27.63
N PHE A 329 -30.19 10.25 -26.39
CA PHE A 329 -29.06 10.11 -25.47
C PHE A 329 -29.23 8.94 -24.47
N GLU A 330 -28.09 8.51 -23.91
CA GLU A 330 -27.99 7.54 -22.83
C GLU A 330 -27.69 8.27 -21.51
N TYR A 331 -28.51 8.02 -20.50
CA TYR A 331 -28.30 8.44 -19.12
C TYR A 331 -27.58 7.35 -18.34
N ILE A 332 -26.40 7.65 -17.78
CA ILE A 332 -25.47 6.64 -17.25
C ILE A 332 -25.17 6.80 -15.75
N SER A 333 -26.00 7.57 -15.04
CA SER A 333 -25.85 7.78 -13.60
C SER A 333 -26.40 6.61 -12.75
N LEU A 334 -27.27 5.74 -13.28
CA LEU A 334 -27.92 4.70 -12.48
C LEU A 334 -27.11 3.40 -12.40
N SER A 335 -27.10 2.78 -11.22
CA SER A 335 -26.62 1.40 -11.06
C SER A 335 -27.57 0.41 -11.75
N SER A 336 -27.16 -0.85 -11.84
CA SER A 336 -28.03 -1.89 -12.40
C SER A 336 -29.28 -2.05 -11.54
N MET A 337 -30.45 -1.87 -12.16
CA MET A 337 -31.74 -1.79 -11.47
C MET A 337 -32.51 -3.12 -11.40
N ILE A 338 -31.97 -4.21 -11.93
CA ILE A 338 -32.67 -5.52 -12.06
C ILE A 338 -32.61 -6.39 -10.80
N LEU A 339 -32.45 -5.78 -9.63
CA LEU A 339 -32.38 -6.50 -8.36
C LEU A 339 -33.71 -7.19 -8.02
N GLU A 340 -34.83 -6.52 -8.32
CA GLU A 340 -36.19 -7.02 -8.12
C GLU A 340 -37.10 -6.58 -9.28
N SER A 341 -38.05 -7.43 -9.68
CA SER A 341 -38.93 -7.16 -10.82
C SER A 341 -39.81 -5.92 -10.62
N LYS A 342 -40.45 -5.79 -9.45
CA LYS A 342 -41.33 -4.63 -9.12
C LYS A 342 -40.54 -3.32 -9.04
N LEU A 343 -39.35 -3.36 -8.43
CA LEU A 343 -38.46 -2.20 -8.34
C LEU A 343 -38.04 -1.72 -9.73
N THR A 344 -37.64 -2.65 -10.60
CA THR A 344 -37.25 -2.34 -11.98
C THR A 344 -38.37 -1.59 -12.71
N LYS A 345 -39.60 -2.11 -12.64
CA LYS A 345 -40.78 -1.48 -13.25
C LYS A 345 -41.00 -0.06 -12.71
N SER A 346 -40.93 0.10 -11.39
CA SER A 346 -41.09 1.39 -10.70
C SER A 346 -40.08 2.43 -11.20
N ILE A 347 -38.80 2.04 -11.33
CA ILE A 347 -37.72 2.90 -11.81
C ILE A 347 -37.93 3.32 -13.27
N LEU A 348 -38.35 2.39 -14.15
CA LEU A 348 -38.63 2.71 -15.56
C LEU A 348 -39.80 3.70 -15.70
N CYS A 349 -40.87 3.52 -14.93
CA CYS A 349 -42.01 4.44 -14.89
C CYS A 349 -41.61 5.82 -14.38
N LEU A 350 -40.82 5.89 -13.30
CA LEU A 350 -40.32 7.16 -12.77
C LEU A 350 -39.41 7.87 -13.78
N ALA A 351 -38.51 7.14 -14.45
CA ALA A 351 -37.61 7.69 -15.45
C ALA A 351 -38.38 8.31 -16.62
N TYR A 352 -39.41 7.62 -17.11
CA TYR A 352 -40.29 8.11 -18.17
C TYR A 352 -41.08 9.35 -17.74
N LEU A 353 -41.62 9.36 -16.52
CA LEU A 353 -42.33 10.50 -15.95
C LEU A 353 -41.43 11.75 -15.86
N VAL A 354 -40.22 11.59 -15.32
CA VAL A 354 -39.24 12.68 -15.17
C VAL A 354 -38.82 13.22 -16.52
N ALA A 355 -38.56 12.35 -17.51
CA ALA A 355 -38.20 12.78 -18.85
C ALA A 355 -39.34 13.51 -19.58
N ARG A 356 -40.59 13.17 -19.30
CA ARG A 356 -41.77 13.86 -19.87
C ARG A 356 -42.02 15.23 -19.26
N HIS A 357 -41.72 15.41 -17.97
CA HIS A 357 -42.09 16.61 -17.20
C HIS A 357 -40.88 17.43 -16.74
N HIS A 358 -39.71 17.24 -17.36
CA HIS A 358 -38.49 17.94 -16.92
C HIS A 358 -38.60 19.48 -16.96
N HIS A 359 -39.52 20.04 -17.75
CA HIS A 359 -39.78 21.48 -17.83
C HIS A 359 -40.64 21.99 -16.66
N GLU A 360 -41.41 21.11 -16.00
CA GLU A 360 -42.21 21.40 -14.79
C GLU A 360 -41.41 21.16 -13.50
N LEU A 361 -40.32 20.38 -13.58
CA LEU A 361 -39.55 19.89 -12.45
C LEU A 361 -38.33 20.77 -12.14
N GLN A 362 -38.52 21.83 -11.35
CA GLN A 362 -37.43 22.72 -10.92
C GLN A 362 -36.30 21.96 -10.18
N ALA A 363 -35.05 22.20 -10.56
CA ALA A 363 -33.90 21.39 -10.14
C ALA A 363 -32.74 22.25 -9.57
N ASP A 364 -32.93 22.83 -8.38
CA ASP A 364 -32.00 23.79 -7.76
C ASP A 364 -31.25 23.28 -6.51
N PHE A 365 -31.70 22.20 -5.86
CA PHE A 365 -31.11 21.77 -4.58
C PHE A 365 -29.86 20.88 -4.69
N LEU A 366 -29.73 20.06 -5.74
CA LEU A 366 -28.66 19.04 -5.81
C LEU A 366 -27.27 19.66 -5.80
N PHE A 367 -27.14 20.89 -6.29
CA PHE A 367 -25.86 21.57 -6.43
C PHE A 367 -25.29 22.07 -5.10
N HIS A 368 -26.08 22.03 -4.01
CA HIS A 368 -25.57 22.36 -2.69
C HIS A 368 -24.40 21.41 -2.30
N PRO A 369 -23.25 21.93 -1.85
CA PRO A 369 -22.06 21.14 -1.54
C PRO A 369 -22.31 19.96 -0.58
N ASN A 370 -23.07 20.19 0.50
CA ASN A 370 -23.46 19.14 1.44
C ASN A 370 -24.34 18.04 0.83
N ILE A 371 -25.21 18.36 -0.14
CA ILE A 371 -26.07 17.38 -0.82
C ILE A 371 -25.24 16.55 -1.78
N GLN A 372 -24.36 17.18 -2.57
CA GLN A 372 -23.41 16.44 -3.41
C GLN A 372 -22.50 15.53 -2.58
N ARG A 373 -21.96 16.03 -1.45
CA ARG A 373 -21.20 15.19 -0.50
C ARG A 373 -22.05 14.04 0.01
N ALA A 374 -23.31 14.26 0.36
CA ALA A 374 -24.21 13.20 0.79
C ALA A 374 -24.44 12.15 -0.32
N TYR A 375 -24.65 12.57 -1.56
CA TYR A 375 -24.74 11.68 -2.71
C TYR A 375 -23.44 10.89 -2.89
N TYR A 376 -22.29 11.52 -3.08
CA TYR A 376 -21.04 10.80 -3.33
C TYR A 376 -20.56 9.94 -2.16
N HIS A 377 -20.97 10.23 -0.92
CA HIS A 377 -20.67 9.42 0.26
C HIS A 377 -21.75 8.41 0.64
N ALA A 378 -22.85 8.32 -0.13
CA ALA A 378 -24.02 7.49 0.17
C ALA A 378 -24.59 7.74 1.57
N ASN A 379 -24.72 9.01 1.96
CA ASN A 379 -25.32 9.43 3.23
C ASN A 379 -26.84 9.54 3.10
N ILE A 380 -27.52 8.40 3.18
CA ILE A 380 -28.98 8.27 3.05
C ILE A 380 -29.75 9.20 4.01
N PRO A 381 -29.40 9.32 5.32
CA PRO A 381 -30.11 10.23 6.22
C PRO A 381 -30.14 11.70 5.78
N VAL A 382 -29.07 12.18 5.12
CA VAL A 382 -29.05 13.56 4.59
C VAL A 382 -29.87 13.66 3.32
N LEU A 383 -29.78 12.68 2.41
CA LEU A 383 -30.59 12.64 1.18
C LEU A 383 -32.09 12.59 1.47
N LYS A 384 -32.51 11.82 2.47
CA LYS A 384 -33.92 11.71 2.90
C LYS A 384 -34.55 13.03 3.35
N LYS A 385 -33.75 14.04 3.72
CA LYS A 385 -34.28 15.39 4.04
C LYS A 385 -34.89 16.09 2.83
N LEU A 386 -34.45 15.72 1.63
CA LEU A 386 -34.96 16.25 0.35
C LEU A 386 -36.22 15.51 -0.11
N TRP A 387 -36.50 14.34 0.48
CA TRP A 387 -37.50 13.41 -0.05
C TRP A 387 -38.91 14.02 -0.13
N GLN A 388 -39.34 14.75 0.89
CA GLN A 388 -40.70 15.31 0.91
C GLN A 388 -40.92 16.34 -0.22
N GLU A 389 -39.91 17.16 -0.51
CA GLU A 389 -39.99 18.12 -1.62
C GLU A 389 -39.98 17.41 -2.98
N ILE A 390 -39.07 16.45 -3.16
CA ILE A 390 -38.97 15.62 -4.37
C ILE A 390 -40.30 14.93 -4.65
N LYS A 391 -40.85 14.24 -3.63
CA LYS A 391 -42.13 13.53 -3.69
C LYS A 391 -43.28 14.48 -4.06
N SER A 392 -43.36 15.64 -3.42
CA SER A 392 -44.43 16.61 -3.69
C SER A 392 -44.42 17.11 -5.14
N LYS A 393 -43.23 17.37 -5.71
CA LYS A 393 -43.11 17.83 -7.09
C LYS A 393 -43.43 16.72 -8.10
N LEU A 394 -42.99 15.48 -7.83
CA LEU A 394 -43.36 14.31 -8.65
C LEU A 394 -44.88 14.11 -8.69
N LEU A 395 -45.54 14.16 -7.53
CA LEU A 395 -46.99 14.00 -7.38
C LEU A 395 -47.79 15.09 -8.12
N ALA A 396 -47.21 16.29 -8.27
CA ALA A 396 -47.87 17.42 -8.91
C ALA A 396 -47.83 17.37 -10.45
N THR A 397 -46.99 16.52 -11.05
CA THR A 397 -46.91 16.39 -12.51
C THR A 397 -48.21 15.85 -13.11
N SER A 398 -48.59 16.36 -14.27
CA SER A 398 -49.91 16.09 -14.87
C SER A 398 -50.16 14.62 -15.23
N SER A 399 -49.11 13.80 -15.38
CA SER A 399 -49.25 12.37 -15.70
C SER A 399 -48.85 11.41 -14.56
N TYR A 400 -48.63 11.88 -13.33
CA TYR A 400 -48.27 11.01 -12.20
C TYR A 400 -49.31 9.90 -11.98
N LEU A 401 -50.61 10.25 -12.03
CA LEU A 401 -51.71 9.31 -11.78
C LEU A 401 -51.71 8.11 -12.73
N LYS A 402 -51.13 8.23 -13.93
CA LYS A 402 -51.00 7.12 -14.89
C LYS A 402 -50.02 6.04 -14.42
N PHE A 403 -49.01 6.41 -13.65
CA PHE A 403 -47.91 5.54 -13.20
C PHE A 403 -47.90 5.34 -11.68
N LYS A 404 -48.97 5.76 -10.99
CA LYS A 404 -49.02 5.81 -9.53
C LYS A 404 -48.80 4.44 -8.91
N GLU A 405 -49.45 3.40 -9.42
CA GLU A 405 -49.36 2.06 -8.86
C GLU A 405 -47.92 1.54 -8.87
N GLU A 406 -47.19 1.77 -9.96
CA GLU A 406 -45.79 1.36 -10.09
C GLU A 406 -44.84 2.24 -9.28
N ILE A 407 -44.98 3.57 -9.34
CA ILE A 407 -44.04 4.52 -8.69
C ILE A 407 -44.17 4.46 -7.17
N ASP A 408 -45.37 4.22 -6.64
CA ASP A 408 -45.62 4.13 -5.20
C ASP A 408 -44.78 3.03 -4.53
N TYR A 409 -44.42 1.95 -5.24
CA TYR A 409 -43.55 0.91 -4.71
C TYR A 409 -42.17 1.45 -4.29
N LEU A 410 -41.53 2.27 -5.15
CA LEU A 410 -40.26 2.93 -4.82
C LEU A 410 -40.44 3.96 -3.68
N ILE A 411 -41.55 4.71 -3.70
CA ILE A 411 -41.88 5.65 -2.61
C ILE A 411 -41.94 4.93 -1.27
N GLU A 412 -42.65 3.80 -1.21
CA GLU A 412 -42.75 2.98 0.00
C GLU A 412 -41.39 2.45 0.44
N MET A 413 -40.54 1.99 -0.49
CA MET A 413 -39.18 1.54 -0.14
C MET A 413 -38.37 2.66 0.52
N ILE A 414 -38.40 3.87 -0.06
CA ILE A 414 -37.69 5.04 0.48
C ILE A 414 -38.22 5.41 1.87
N GLU A 415 -39.54 5.47 2.04
CA GLU A 415 -40.19 5.87 3.30
C GLU A 415 -39.95 4.87 4.42
N HIS A 416 -39.99 3.56 4.12
CA HIS A 416 -39.70 2.52 5.10
C HIS A 416 -38.20 2.27 5.31
N GLY A 417 -37.33 2.85 4.47
CA GLY A 417 -35.88 2.67 4.55
C GLY A 417 -35.44 1.24 4.23
N ARG A 418 -36.10 0.60 3.25
CA ARG A 418 -35.68 -0.70 2.73
C ARG A 418 -34.46 -0.50 1.82
N GLU A 419 -33.34 -1.11 2.19
CA GLU A 419 -32.13 -1.19 1.38
C GLU A 419 -32.18 -2.43 0.47
N ILE A 420 -31.54 -2.36 -0.69
CA ILE A 420 -31.48 -3.48 -1.63
C ILE A 420 -30.25 -4.36 -1.36
N GLU A 421 -30.42 -5.69 -1.39
CA GLU A 421 -29.34 -6.65 -1.16
C GLU A 421 -28.64 -7.06 -2.48
N GLU A 422 -27.48 -6.46 -2.76
CA GLU A 422 -26.67 -6.73 -3.98
C GLU A 422 -26.04 -8.15 -4.02
N SER A 423 -25.98 -8.85 -2.88
CA SER A 423 -25.48 -10.23 -2.80
C SER A 423 -26.52 -11.28 -3.15
N SER A 424 -27.79 -10.88 -3.33
CA SER A 424 -28.87 -11.80 -3.68
C SER A 424 -28.79 -12.25 -5.15
N ASP A 425 -29.17 -13.50 -5.38
CA ASP A 425 -29.30 -14.05 -6.72
C ASP A 425 -30.59 -13.53 -7.37
N ILE A 426 -30.46 -12.65 -8.36
CA ILE A 426 -31.61 -11.95 -8.97
C ILE A 426 -32.65 -12.91 -9.56
N ARG A 427 -32.25 -14.13 -9.95
CA ARG A 427 -33.19 -15.13 -10.47
C ARG A 427 -34.31 -15.40 -9.46
N LYS A 428 -33.98 -15.49 -8.17
CA LYS A 428 -34.96 -15.70 -7.11
C LYS A 428 -35.91 -14.51 -6.96
N ASN A 429 -35.39 -13.29 -7.09
CA ASN A 429 -36.15 -12.04 -6.94
C ASN A 429 -37.04 -11.72 -8.16
N TRP A 430 -36.87 -12.46 -9.26
CA TRP A 430 -37.68 -12.41 -10.47
C TRP A 430 -38.59 -13.64 -10.63
N ASP A 431 -38.73 -14.45 -9.57
CA ASP A 431 -39.52 -15.69 -9.54
C ASP A 431 -39.05 -16.75 -10.56
N ILE A 432 -37.75 -16.82 -10.81
CA ILE A 432 -37.12 -17.78 -11.74
C ILE A 432 -36.54 -18.96 -10.95
N THR A 433 -36.94 -20.18 -11.32
CA THR A 433 -36.48 -21.43 -10.68
C THR A 433 -35.07 -21.83 -11.13
N VAL A 434 -34.17 -22.09 -10.18
CA VAL A 434 -32.79 -22.54 -10.44
C VAL A 434 -32.65 -24.05 -10.22
N PRO A 435 -32.04 -24.82 -11.16
CA PRO A 435 -31.81 -26.26 -10.97
C PRO A 435 -30.74 -26.59 -9.90
N ASN A 436 -30.81 -27.79 -9.30
CA ASN A 436 -29.93 -28.26 -8.20
C ASN A 436 -28.52 -28.75 -8.63
N ALA A 437 -28.04 -28.41 -9.83
CA ALA A 437 -26.71 -28.85 -10.28
C ALA A 437 -25.59 -27.99 -9.65
N SER A 438 -24.40 -28.56 -9.43
CA SER A 438 -23.21 -27.85 -8.94
C SER A 438 -22.11 -27.82 -10.00
N TYR A 439 -21.40 -26.71 -10.09
CA TYR A 439 -20.27 -26.49 -10.99
C TYR A 439 -18.93 -26.73 -10.27
N ASP A 440 -18.03 -27.52 -10.85
CA ASP A 440 -16.64 -27.73 -10.36
C ASP A 440 -15.66 -26.88 -11.17
N THR A 441 -14.79 -26.16 -10.46
CA THR A 441 -13.78 -25.26 -11.04
C THR A 441 -12.45 -25.95 -11.35
N GLY A 442 -12.15 -27.14 -10.79
CA GLY A 442 -10.90 -27.87 -11.06
C GLY A 442 -9.64 -27.33 -10.34
N LEU A 443 -8.44 -27.76 -10.78
CA LEU A 443 -7.14 -27.33 -10.24
C LEU A 443 -6.66 -26.06 -10.95
N ILE A 444 -7.13 -24.90 -10.50
CA ILE A 444 -6.87 -23.60 -11.14
C ILE A 444 -6.01 -22.70 -10.26
N ILE A 445 -5.07 -21.99 -10.90
CA ILE A 445 -4.41 -20.81 -10.37
C ILE A 445 -4.74 -19.59 -11.24
N ASN A 446 -5.42 -18.60 -10.65
CA ASN A 446 -5.72 -17.33 -11.31
C ASN A 446 -4.55 -16.37 -11.09
N ILE A 447 -3.95 -15.89 -12.18
CA ILE A 447 -2.73 -15.07 -12.17
C ILE A 447 -2.97 -13.77 -12.98
N PRO A 448 -2.68 -12.57 -12.41
CA PRO A 448 -2.82 -11.30 -13.13
C PRO A 448 -1.95 -11.21 -14.39
N LYS A 449 -2.44 -10.54 -15.45
CA LYS A 449 -1.73 -10.31 -16.72
C LYS A 449 -0.26 -10.00 -16.54
N LYS A 450 0.00 -8.95 -15.76
CA LYS A 450 1.35 -8.42 -15.52
C LYS A 450 2.29 -9.51 -14.99
N MET A 451 1.78 -10.39 -14.14
CA MET A 451 2.55 -11.47 -13.55
C MET A 451 2.71 -12.63 -14.52
N ARG A 452 1.68 -12.96 -15.30
CA ARG A 452 1.78 -13.94 -16.40
C ARG A 452 2.79 -13.52 -17.45
N GLU A 453 2.69 -12.30 -17.95
CA GLU A 453 3.64 -11.71 -18.90
C GLU A 453 5.06 -11.69 -18.33
N LYS A 454 5.21 -11.24 -17.07
CA LYS A 454 6.51 -11.22 -16.38
C LYS A 454 7.18 -12.59 -16.36
N PHE A 455 6.40 -13.65 -16.16
CA PHE A 455 6.91 -15.01 -16.05
C PHE A 455 6.68 -15.86 -17.31
N HIS A 456 6.29 -15.25 -18.44
CA HIS A 456 5.99 -15.92 -19.70
C HIS A 456 4.96 -17.06 -19.60
N LEU A 457 4.01 -16.94 -18.68
CA LEU A 457 2.93 -17.90 -18.45
C LEU A 457 1.76 -17.58 -19.39
N LYS A 458 1.09 -18.61 -19.93
CA LYS A 458 -0.06 -18.44 -20.82
C LYS A 458 -1.37 -18.84 -20.14
N GLU A 459 -2.45 -18.19 -20.57
CA GLU A 459 -3.81 -18.64 -20.21
C GLU A 459 -4.08 -20.05 -20.74
N GLY A 460 -4.78 -20.86 -19.96
CA GLY A 460 -5.10 -22.25 -20.29
C GLY A 460 -3.91 -23.20 -20.22
N GLU A 461 -2.70 -22.72 -19.95
CA GLU A 461 -1.49 -23.55 -19.86
C GLU A 461 -1.53 -24.45 -18.60
N GLN A 462 -1.13 -25.70 -18.78
CA GLN A 462 -0.87 -26.64 -17.68
C GLN A 462 0.55 -26.45 -17.15
N THR A 463 0.69 -26.32 -15.84
CA THR A 463 1.96 -26.06 -15.15
C THR A 463 2.04 -26.84 -13.84
N PHE A 464 3.21 -26.87 -13.22
CA PHE A 464 3.35 -27.28 -11.82
C PHE A 464 3.41 -26.07 -10.90
N VAL A 465 2.82 -26.19 -9.72
CA VAL A 465 2.83 -25.19 -8.64
C VAL A 465 3.51 -25.81 -7.44
N SER A 466 4.51 -25.13 -6.88
CA SER A 466 5.29 -25.56 -5.73
C SER A 466 5.14 -24.61 -4.56
N ALA A 467 5.13 -25.11 -3.33
CA ALA A 467 5.17 -24.31 -2.12
C ALA A 467 6.09 -24.97 -1.08
N GLY A 468 7.16 -24.26 -0.67
CA GLY A 468 8.22 -24.88 0.13
C GLY A 468 8.96 -25.94 -0.68
N LYS A 469 8.90 -27.22 -0.25
CA LYS A 469 9.40 -28.37 -1.01
C LYS A 469 8.30 -29.26 -1.61
N ASN A 470 7.02 -28.88 -1.50
CA ASN A 470 5.87 -29.62 -2.04
C ASN A 470 5.49 -29.13 -3.46
N ILE A 471 4.85 -29.96 -4.30
CA ILE A 471 4.51 -29.64 -5.71
C ILE A 471 3.21 -30.33 -6.20
N SER A 472 2.42 -29.66 -7.05
CA SER A 472 1.13 -30.15 -7.60
C SER A 472 0.83 -29.55 -9.00
N PRO A 473 0.14 -30.23 -9.93
CA PRO A 473 -0.25 -29.66 -11.23
C PRO A 473 -1.40 -28.64 -11.12
N ALA A 474 -1.46 -27.65 -12.04
CA ALA A 474 -2.54 -26.68 -12.12
C ALA A 474 -2.71 -26.08 -13.54
N THR A 475 -3.90 -25.55 -13.82
CA THR A 475 -4.22 -24.76 -15.02
C THR A 475 -4.17 -23.27 -14.70
N ILE A 476 -3.54 -22.47 -15.57
CA ILE A 476 -3.43 -21.01 -15.39
C ILE A 476 -4.64 -20.30 -16.01
N HIS A 477 -5.29 -19.44 -15.24
CA HIS A 477 -6.35 -18.54 -15.71
C HIS A 477 -6.02 -17.08 -15.40
N ALA A 478 -6.71 -16.14 -16.06
CA ALA A 478 -6.56 -14.72 -15.77
C ALA A 478 -7.10 -14.40 -14.37
N TYR A 479 -6.45 -13.46 -13.66
CA TYR A 479 -6.98 -12.99 -12.38
C TYR A 479 -7.94 -11.81 -12.58
N PRO A 480 -9.23 -11.96 -12.25
CA PRO A 480 -10.23 -10.97 -12.61
C PRO A 480 -10.09 -9.65 -11.85
N PHE A 481 -9.30 -9.54 -10.78
CA PHE A 481 -9.17 -8.29 -10.02
C PHE A 481 -7.78 -7.65 -10.15
N ALA A 482 -7.08 -7.89 -11.26
CA ALA A 482 -5.71 -7.41 -11.50
C ALA A 482 -5.55 -5.88 -11.33
N PHE A 483 -6.59 -5.10 -11.61
CA PHE A 483 -6.58 -3.63 -11.44
C PHE A 483 -6.54 -3.17 -9.97
N ARG A 484 -6.92 -4.01 -9.01
CA ARG A 484 -6.84 -3.68 -7.57
C ARG A 484 -5.52 -4.09 -6.96
N ASN A 485 -5.15 -5.34 -7.22
CA ASN A 485 -3.90 -5.89 -6.73
C ASN A 485 -3.29 -6.74 -7.83
N ALA A 486 -2.41 -6.11 -8.61
CA ALA A 486 -1.68 -6.75 -9.70
C ALA A 486 -0.76 -7.88 -9.21
N ASP A 487 -0.59 -8.03 -7.89
CA ASP A 487 0.27 -9.04 -7.27
C ASP A 487 -0.52 -10.09 -6.45
N THR A 488 -1.86 -10.06 -6.48
CA THR A 488 -2.67 -11.12 -5.86
C THR A 488 -2.90 -12.26 -6.85
N ILE A 489 -2.69 -13.48 -6.38
CA ILE A 489 -3.10 -14.70 -7.06
C ILE A 489 -4.23 -15.36 -6.27
N GLN A 490 -4.96 -16.24 -6.93
CA GLN A 490 -5.99 -17.05 -6.30
C GLN A 490 -5.82 -18.50 -6.70
N LEU A 491 -6.03 -19.39 -5.73
CA LEU A 491 -5.94 -20.83 -5.91
C LEU A 491 -7.33 -21.41 -5.70
N SER A 492 -7.74 -22.33 -6.57
CA SER A 492 -8.94 -23.11 -6.33
C SER A 492 -8.83 -23.90 -5.03
N LYS A 493 -9.97 -24.24 -4.43
CA LYS A 493 -10.03 -24.99 -3.17
C LYS A 493 -9.26 -26.32 -3.26
N SER A 494 -9.37 -27.00 -4.39
CA SER A 494 -8.70 -28.28 -4.66
C SER A 494 -7.16 -28.13 -4.68
N LEU A 495 -6.63 -27.11 -5.34
CA LEU A 495 -5.17 -26.89 -5.44
C LEU A 495 -4.53 -26.55 -4.07
N ARG A 496 -5.23 -25.82 -3.19
CA ARG A 496 -4.72 -25.51 -1.85
C ARG A 496 -4.52 -26.74 -0.98
N SER A 497 -5.46 -27.69 -1.05
CA SER A 497 -5.43 -28.92 -0.26
C SER A 497 -4.21 -29.78 -0.63
N GLU A 498 -3.95 -29.96 -1.93
CA GLU A 498 -2.81 -30.75 -2.44
C GLU A 498 -1.45 -30.22 -1.96
N LEU A 499 -1.32 -28.89 -1.82
CA LEU A 499 -0.07 -28.25 -1.43
C LEU A 499 0.13 -28.16 0.10
N ASN A 500 -0.80 -28.65 0.93
CA ASN A 500 -0.83 -28.47 2.39
C ASN A 500 -0.73 -26.99 2.81
N LEU A 501 -1.50 -26.13 2.14
CA LEU A 501 -1.48 -24.68 2.37
C LEU A 501 -2.63 -24.22 3.28
N PRO A 502 -2.41 -23.19 4.13
CA PRO A 502 -3.49 -22.58 4.88
C PRO A 502 -4.54 -21.94 3.95
N ASN A 503 -5.83 -22.09 4.28
CA ASN A 503 -6.94 -21.53 3.51
C ASN A 503 -6.83 -20.01 3.33
N ASN A 504 -6.36 -19.30 4.37
CA ASN A 504 -6.33 -17.84 4.41
C ASN A 504 -5.00 -17.23 3.95
N TRP A 505 -4.05 -18.05 3.48
CA TRP A 505 -2.77 -17.55 3.01
C TRP A 505 -2.86 -17.14 1.54
N ILE A 506 -2.49 -15.89 1.26
CA ILE A 506 -2.35 -15.35 -0.10
C ILE A 506 -0.85 -15.35 -0.42
N PRO A 507 -0.36 -16.29 -1.24
CA PRO A 507 1.07 -16.42 -1.50
C PRO A 507 1.57 -15.33 -2.44
N LYS A 508 2.86 -15.03 -2.35
CA LYS A 508 3.58 -14.40 -3.44
C LYS A 508 3.99 -15.46 -4.46
N LEU A 509 3.86 -15.11 -5.73
CA LEU A 509 4.20 -15.98 -6.86
C LEU A 509 5.55 -15.58 -7.47
N THR A 510 6.35 -16.59 -7.76
CA THR A 510 7.46 -16.54 -8.72
C THR A 510 7.31 -17.68 -9.72
N ALA A 511 7.92 -17.60 -10.88
CA ALA A 511 7.92 -18.71 -11.82
C ALA A 511 9.24 -18.81 -12.58
N ARG A 512 9.66 -20.04 -12.87
CA ARG A 512 10.88 -20.35 -13.62
C ARG A 512 10.63 -21.59 -14.48
N GLY A 513 10.68 -21.42 -15.80
CA GLY A 513 10.26 -22.48 -16.72
C GLY A 513 8.78 -22.83 -16.50
N SER A 514 8.46 -24.12 -16.46
CA SER A 514 7.09 -24.64 -16.26
C SER A 514 6.70 -24.86 -14.79
N VAL A 515 7.38 -24.18 -13.85
CA VAL A 515 7.12 -24.31 -12.42
C VAL A 515 6.87 -22.94 -11.80
N ILE A 516 5.70 -22.82 -11.20
CA ILE A 516 5.28 -21.70 -10.36
C ILE A 516 5.65 -22.01 -8.92
N THR A 517 6.20 -21.06 -8.18
CA THR A 517 6.54 -21.18 -6.76
C THR A 517 5.75 -20.19 -5.91
N LEU A 518 5.12 -20.67 -4.84
CA LEU A 518 4.30 -19.93 -3.88
C LEU A 518 5.01 -19.75 -2.52
N GLY A 519 5.34 -18.52 -2.12
CA GLY A 519 6.17 -18.29 -0.93
C GLY A 519 7.12 -17.07 -1.00
N PRO A 520 8.27 -17.09 -0.31
CA PRO A 520 8.90 -18.24 0.34
C PRO A 520 8.20 -18.69 1.63
N ILE A 521 8.39 -19.97 1.94
CA ILE A 521 8.08 -20.58 3.24
C ILE A 521 9.37 -20.64 4.07
N ILE A 522 9.37 -20.06 5.26
CA ILE A 522 10.55 -19.92 6.13
C ILE A 522 10.32 -20.70 7.43
N GLY A 523 11.27 -21.55 7.79
CA GLY A 523 11.26 -22.28 9.06
C GLY A 523 12.23 -21.65 10.07
N ILE A 524 11.75 -21.30 11.26
CA ILE A 524 12.61 -20.85 12.37
C ILE A 524 12.95 -22.05 13.24
N LEU A 525 14.24 -22.41 13.30
CA LEU A 525 14.74 -23.46 14.18
C LEU A 525 15.11 -22.85 15.54
N ALA A 526 14.33 -23.13 16.58
CA ALA A 526 14.52 -22.57 17.91
C ALA A 526 14.06 -23.56 19.00
N LYS A 527 14.68 -23.49 20.17
CA LYS A 527 14.33 -24.36 21.32
C LYS A 527 13.16 -23.77 22.12
N LYS A 528 12.19 -24.60 22.50
CA LYS A 528 11.08 -24.23 23.41
C LYS A 528 11.51 -24.37 24.88
N PRO A 529 11.04 -23.50 25.80
CA PRO A 529 10.32 -22.25 25.53
C PRO A 529 11.22 -21.20 24.87
N PHE A 530 10.65 -20.30 24.07
CA PHE A 530 11.42 -19.33 23.26
C PHE A 530 11.90 -18.10 24.06
N ASP A 531 11.48 -17.94 25.31
CA ASP A 531 11.85 -16.85 26.23
C ASP A 531 11.82 -15.46 25.57
N ARG A 532 12.93 -14.71 25.66
CA ARG A 532 13.09 -13.35 25.11
C ARG A 532 12.85 -13.27 23.59
N GLN A 533 12.90 -14.39 22.86
CA GLN A 533 12.71 -14.43 21.40
C GLN A 533 11.24 -14.49 20.97
N THR A 534 10.32 -14.86 21.88
CA THR A 534 8.89 -15.04 21.58
C THR A 534 8.28 -13.84 20.87
N THR A 535 8.50 -12.63 21.40
CA THR A 535 7.94 -11.40 20.82
C THR A 535 8.56 -11.06 19.46
N TYR A 536 9.79 -11.52 19.18
CA TYR A 536 10.43 -11.32 17.88
C TYR A 536 9.86 -12.26 16.82
N PHE A 537 9.60 -13.52 17.17
CA PHE A 537 8.97 -14.47 16.25
C PHE A 537 7.54 -14.07 15.88
N GLN A 538 6.73 -13.63 16.85
CA GLN A 538 5.40 -13.07 16.57
C GLN A 538 5.47 -11.86 15.63
N HIS A 539 6.50 -11.01 15.78
CA HIS A 539 6.71 -9.88 14.89
C HIS A 539 7.07 -10.34 13.46
N LEU A 540 7.91 -11.37 13.32
CA LEU A 540 8.26 -11.96 12.03
C LEU A 540 7.04 -12.57 11.34
N PHE A 541 6.18 -13.29 12.06
CA PHE A 541 4.96 -13.86 11.46
C PHE A 541 4.06 -12.78 10.87
N LYS A 542 3.86 -11.67 11.60
CA LYS A 542 3.04 -10.56 11.13
C LYS A 542 3.62 -9.92 9.87
N LEU A 543 4.92 -9.62 9.87
CA LEU A 543 5.58 -9.01 8.72
C LEU A 543 5.68 -9.96 7.52
N ALA A 544 5.85 -11.25 7.75
CA ALA A 544 5.82 -12.26 6.69
C ALA A 544 4.45 -12.30 6.00
N LYS A 545 3.36 -12.27 6.77
CA LYS A 545 2.00 -12.17 6.23
C LYS A 545 1.83 -10.91 5.37
N GLU A 546 2.33 -9.76 5.83
CA GLU A 546 2.33 -8.50 5.05
C GLU A 546 3.16 -8.61 3.76
N LYS A 547 4.20 -9.45 3.74
CA LYS A 547 5.06 -9.73 2.57
C LYS A 547 4.57 -10.91 1.72
N GLN A 548 3.38 -11.47 1.99
CA GLN A 548 2.85 -12.68 1.34
C GLN A 548 3.80 -13.90 1.45
N MET A 549 4.64 -13.91 2.49
CA MET A 549 5.50 -15.03 2.89
C MET A 549 4.80 -15.85 3.97
N PHE A 550 5.29 -17.05 4.21
CA PHE A 550 4.81 -17.89 5.30
C PHE A 550 5.96 -18.24 6.24
N VAL A 551 5.76 -18.07 7.54
CA VAL A 551 6.79 -18.37 8.56
C VAL A 551 6.15 -19.21 9.66
N TYR A 552 6.86 -20.27 10.07
CA TYR A 552 6.53 -21.06 11.25
C TYR A 552 7.78 -21.38 12.06
N VAL A 553 7.61 -21.72 13.34
CA VAL A 553 8.70 -22.12 14.24
C VAL A 553 8.56 -23.60 14.60
N PHE A 554 9.69 -24.30 14.69
CA PHE A 554 9.75 -25.74 14.97
C PHE A 554 11.02 -26.12 15.76
N GLU A 555 10.95 -27.25 16.47
CA GLU A 555 12.08 -27.93 17.10
C GLU A 555 12.55 -29.14 16.26
N PRO A 556 13.77 -29.64 16.46
CA PRO A 556 14.26 -30.80 15.71
C PRO A 556 13.36 -32.05 15.74
N LEU A 557 12.59 -32.25 16.83
CA LEU A 557 11.71 -33.40 17.00
C LEU A 557 10.35 -33.25 16.30
N ASP A 558 10.03 -32.06 15.76
CA ASP A 558 8.76 -31.78 15.07
C ASP A 558 8.77 -32.20 13.58
N ILE A 559 9.89 -32.74 13.09
CA ILE A 559 10.10 -33.09 11.68
C ILE A 559 9.61 -34.52 11.40
N ASP A 560 8.62 -34.67 10.51
CA ASP A 560 8.25 -35.95 9.91
C ASP A 560 9.02 -36.11 8.58
N TRP A 561 10.07 -36.92 8.62
CA TRP A 561 10.98 -37.11 7.48
C TRP A 561 10.32 -37.90 6.34
N ASP A 562 9.38 -38.79 6.62
CA ASP A 562 8.77 -39.68 5.63
C ASP A 562 7.74 -38.93 4.78
N LYS A 563 6.89 -38.14 5.44
CA LYS A 563 5.87 -37.31 4.77
C LYS A 563 6.41 -35.97 4.27
N GLN A 564 7.64 -35.62 4.63
CA GLN A 564 8.25 -34.32 4.33
C GLN A 564 7.39 -33.13 4.78
N VAL A 565 6.83 -33.25 5.97
CA VAL A 565 6.06 -32.19 6.64
C VAL A 565 6.62 -31.91 8.01
N ILE A 566 6.37 -30.71 8.51
CA ILE A 566 6.82 -30.27 9.84
C ILE A 566 5.62 -29.79 10.62
N ARG A 567 5.51 -30.25 11.88
CA ARG A 567 4.57 -29.66 12.83
C ARG A 567 5.13 -28.33 13.28
N GLY A 568 4.36 -27.26 13.12
CA GLY A 568 4.85 -25.90 13.39
C GLY A 568 3.82 -25.04 14.11
N THR A 569 4.34 -24.04 14.84
CA THR A 569 3.52 -23.00 15.46
C THR A 569 3.50 -21.75 14.58
N THR A 570 2.32 -21.16 14.37
CA THR A 570 2.08 -19.92 13.61
C THR A 570 1.29 -18.90 14.45
N LEU A 571 0.86 -17.77 13.85
CA LEU A 571 -0.09 -16.84 14.48
C LEU A 571 -1.47 -17.45 14.71
N ASP A 572 -1.90 -18.33 13.81
CA ASP A 572 -3.25 -18.90 13.81
C ASP A 572 -3.31 -20.23 14.59
N GLY A 573 -2.19 -20.65 15.20
CA GLY A 573 -2.07 -21.85 16.01
C GLY A 573 -1.07 -22.87 15.45
N GLU A 574 -1.19 -24.09 15.96
CA GLU A 574 -0.43 -25.26 15.51
C GLU A 574 -1.00 -25.81 14.20
N GLY A 575 -0.12 -26.29 13.32
CA GLY A 575 -0.51 -26.94 12.07
C GLY A 575 0.60 -27.81 11.49
N THR A 576 0.28 -28.47 10.39
CA THR A 576 1.22 -29.27 9.61
C THR A 576 1.51 -28.53 8.31
N PHE A 577 2.78 -28.29 8.02
CA PHE A 577 3.22 -27.48 6.89
C PHE A 577 4.27 -28.22 6.06
N PRO A 578 4.42 -27.89 4.78
CA PRO A 578 5.50 -28.46 3.97
C PRO A 578 6.88 -28.04 4.51
N PHE A 579 7.90 -28.81 4.16
CA PHE A 579 9.31 -28.43 4.41
C PHE A 579 9.59 -27.01 3.89
N PRO A 580 10.33 -26.18 4.66
CA PRO A 580 10.53 -24.79 4.32
C PRO A 580 11.53 -24.64 3.17
N ALA A 581 11.47 -23.50 2.50
CA ALA A 581 12.43 -23.14 1.47
C ALA A 581 13.76 -22.63 2.06
N VAL A 582 13.75 -22.11 3.30
CA VAL A 582 14.94 -21.55 3.99
C VAL A 582 14.78 -21.63 5.51
N ILE A 583 15.90 -21.79 6.24
CA ILE A 583 15.94 -21.88 7.70
C ILE A 583 16.59 -20.67 8.34
N TYR A 584 15.96 -20.16 9.41
CA TYR A 584 16.57 -19.21 10.34
C TYR A 584 16.97 -19.94 11.64
N ASP A 585 18.28 -20.19 11.82
CA ASP A 585 18.79 -20.88 13.01
C ASP A 585 18.97 -19.92 14.18
N ARG A 586 18.07 -20.06 15.15
CA ARG A 586 18.10 -19.38 16.45
C ARG A 586 18.29 -20.34 17.62
N PHE A 587 18.78 -21.54 17.34
CA PHE A 587 19.00 -22.57 18.34
C PHE A 587 20.30 -22.29 19.09
N LEU A 588 20.20 -22.09 20.41
CA LEU A 588 21.34 -21.91 21.32
C LEU A 588 21.25 -22.95 22.43
N PHE A 589 22.31 -23.74 22.62
CA PHE A 589 22.40 -24.70 23.72
C PHE A 589 23.45 -24.25 24.73
N ARG A 590 23.01 -23.89 25.94
CA ARG A 590 23.86 -23.41 27.04
C ARG A 590 23.91 -24.39 28.24
N GLY A 591 23.46 -25.63 28.06
CA GLY A 591 23.36 -26.62 29.14
C GLY A 591 24.57 -27.55 29.25
N LYS A 592 24.84 -28.07 30.46
CA LYS A 592 25.81 -29.17 30.68
C LYS A 592 25.24 -30.56 30.31
N LYS A 593 23.93 -30.65 30.03
CA LYS A 593 23.23 -31.92 29.77
C LYS A 593 23.39 -32.34 28.31
N LYS A 594 23.75 -33.59 28.04
CA LYS A 594 23.82 -34.11 26.67
C LYS A 594 22.40 -34.15 26.06
N LEU A 595 22.22 -33.58 24.87
CA LEU A 595 20.98 -33.73 24.11
C LEU A 595 20.86 -35.19 23.61
N GLY A 596 19.63 -35.69 23.46
CA GLY A 596 19.37 -37.03 22.88
C GLY A 596 19.54 -37.09 21.36
N TYR A 597 19.95 -35.98 20.74
CA TYR A 597 20.20 -35.82 19.32
C TYR A 597 21.39 -34.89 19.10
N SER A 598 22.04 -35.01 17.95
CA SER A 598 23.10 -34.09 17.51
C SER A 598 22.49 -32.96 16.69
N ILE A 599 22.52 -31.74 17.22
CA ILE A 599 22.03 -30.56 16.50
C ILE A 599 22.82 -30.30 15.22
N ASP A 600 24.11 -30.65 15.21
CA ASP A 600 24.98 -30.47 14.06
C ASP A 600 24.65 -31.50 12.96
N GLU A 601 24.29 -32.73 13.31
CA GLU A 601 23.80 -33.72 12.33
C GLU A 601 22.48 -33.29 11.69
N ILE A 602 21.55 -32.72 12.47
CA ILE A 602 20.27 -32.20 11.95
C ILE A 602 20.51 -31.04 10.99
N ARG A 603 21.39 -30.09 11.36
CA ARG A 603 21.80 -28.98 10.49
C ARG A 603 22.38 -29.50 9.17
N VAL A 604 23.29 -30.48 9.26
CA VAL A 604 23.87 -31.13 8.08
C VAL A 604 22.79 -31.79 7.24
N LYS A 605 21.90 -32.62 7.81
CA LYS A 605 20.82 -33.31 7.06
C LYS A 605 19.90 -32.32 6.34
N LEU A 606 19.45 -31.25 7.01
CA LEU A 606 18.61 -30.22 6.38
C LEU A 606 19.34 -29.49 5.25
N GLN A 607 20.63 -29.21 5.43
CA GLN A 607 21.45 -28.49 4.46
C GLN A 607 21.88 -29.36 3.26
N THR A 608 22.31 -30.59 3.49
CA THR A 608 22.97 -31.43 2.48
C THR A 608 22.04 -32.45 1.83
N ILE A 609 21.07 -33.02 2.56
CA ILE A 609 20.14 -34.03 2.02
C ILE A 609 18.88 -33.37 1.47
N HIS A 610 18.31 -32.39 2.18
CA HIS A 610 17.09 -31.69 1.75
C HIS A 610 17.36 -30.36 1.03
N HIS A 611 18.64 -29.97 0.91
CA HIS A 611 19.08 -28.77 0.21
C HIS A 611 18.31 -27.51 0.66
N ILE A 612 18.24 -27.31 1.99
CA ILE A 612 17.60 -26.13 2.60
C ILE A 612 18.70 -25.17 3.09
N PRO A 613 18.81 -23.95 2.51
CA PRO A 613 19.79 -22.97 2.93
C PRO A 613 19.48 -22.37 4.32
N PHE A 614 20.52 -21.86 4.97
CA PHE A 614 20.44 -21.18 6.27
C PHE A 614 20.77 -19.69 6.11
N ILE A 615 20.03 -18.82 6.81
CA ILE A 615 20.30 -17.38 6.82
C ILE A 615 21.73 -17.08 7.30
N ASN A 616 22.12 -17.68 8.43
CA ASN A 616 23.49 -17.65 8.93
C ASN A 616 24.00 -19.10 8.98
N PRO A 617 25.04 -19.45 8.22
CA PRO A 617 25.55 -20.81 8.15
C PRO A 617 26.34 -21.17 9.43
N PRO A 618 26.47 -22.47 9.77
CA PRO A 618 27.23 -22.92 10.93
C PRO A 618 28.68 -22.41 11.01
N ALA A 619 29.36 -22.26 9.86
CA ALA A 619 30.74 -21.77 9.77
C ALA A 619 30.93 -20.34 10.35
N LEU A 620 29.94 -19.46 10.22
CA LEU A 620 29.99 -18.11 10.79
C LEU A 620 30.11 -18.15 12.32
N PHE A 621 29.37 -19.07 12.95
CA PHE A 621 29.39 -19.23 14.40
C PHE A 621 30.74 -19.74 14.90
N GLN A 622 31.47 -20.51 14.09
CA GLN A 622 32.81 -21.02 14.42
C GLN A 622 33.86 -19.89 14.39
N LEU A 623 33.89 -19.06 13.33
CA LEU A 623 34.85 -17.96 13.21
C LEU A 623 34.66 -16.89 14.30
N THR A 624 33.43 -16.37 14.44
CA THR A 624 33.12 -15.30 15.41
C THR A 624 33.23 -15.75 16.87
N GLY A 625 33.26 -17.06 17.11
CA GLY A 625 33.54 -17.64 18.42
C GLY A 625 35.02 -17.57 18.84
N ASN A 626 35.96 -17.30 17.92
CA ASN A 626 37.40 -17.23 18.20
C ASN A 626 37.98 -15.82 18.00
N LYS A 627 38.43 -15.20 19.10
CA LYS A 627 38.95 -13.82 19.13
C LYS A 627 40.24 -13.64 18.33
N TRP A 628 41.17 -14.59 18.41
CA TRP A 628 42.45 -14.50 17.74
C TRP A 628 42.30 -14.69 16.24
N SER A 629 41.51 -15.69 15.80
CA SER A 629 41.18 -15.89 14.38
C SER A 629 40.52 -14.64 13.79
N THR A 630 39.57 -14.03 14.51
CA THR A 630 38.91 -12.79 14.08
C THR A 630 39.91 -11.62 13.98
N PHE A 631 40.81 -11.46 14.97
CA PHE A 631 41.85 -10.42 14.93
C PHE A 631 42.81 -10.61 13.76
N GLN A 632 43.35 -11.82 13.56
CA GLN A 632 44.29 -12.13 12.47
C GLN A 632 43.69 -11.92 11.08
N LEU A 633 42.39 -12.21 10.93
CA LEU A 633 41.68 -11.95 9.69
C LEU A 633 41.60 -10.44 9.42
N LEU A 634 41.17 -9.67 10.42
CA LEU A 634 40.90 -8.24 10.26
C LEU A 634 42.17 -7.37 10.25
N SER A 635 43.26 -7.78 10.91
CA SER A 635 44.50 -7.00 10.98
C SER A 635 45.19 -6.81 9.63
N LYS A 636 44.88 -7.65 8.63
CA LYS A 636 45.44 -7.55 7.28
C LYS A 636 45.01 -6.28 6.55
N GLU A 637 43.79 -5.81 6.78
CA GLU A 637 43.19 -4.71 6.00
C GLU A 637 42.58 -3.60 6.87
N HIS A 638 42.29 -3.87 8.14
CA HIS A 638 41.53 -2.99 9.04
C HIS A 638 42.30 -2.62 10.31
N GLU A 639 43.64 -2.63 10.26
CA GLU A 639 44.51 -2.33 11.40
C GLU A 639 44.16 -1.00 12.09
N ALA A 640 43.77 0.03 11.32
CA ALA A 640 43.37 1.33 11.85
C ALA A 640 42.19 1.25 12.84
N TYR A 641 41.24 0.33 12.62
CA TYR A 641 40.09 0.11 13.51
C TYR A 641 40.42 -0.85 14.65
N LEU A 642 41.53 -1.57 14.59
CA LEU A 642 41.90 -2.50 15.64
C LEU A 642 42.76 -1.75 16.69
N PRO A 643 42.57 -2.06 17.98
CA PRO A 643 43.63 -1.76 18.95
C PRO A 643 44.84 -2.63 18.62
N GLU A 644 46.06 -2.10 18.82
CA GLU A 644 47.25 -2.92 18.63
C GLU A 644 47.15 -4.13 19.58
N THR A 645 47.26 -5.34 19.01
CA THR A 645 47.10 -6.59 19.75
C THR A 645 48.24 -7.52 19.40
N ARG A 646 48.90 -8.05 20.43
CA ARG A 646 49.98 -9.02 20.29
C ARG A 646 49.63 -10.27 21.08
N LEU A 647 50.09 -11.42 20.61
CA LEU A 647 50.11 -12.61 21.43
C LEU A 647 51.08 -12.36 22.60
N LEU A 648 50.62 -12.59 23.83
CA LEU A 648 51.45 -12.37 25.01
C LEU A 648 52.40 -13.56 25.18
N THR A 649 53.57 -13.48 24.56
CA THR A 649 54.59 -14.54 24.59
C THR A 649 55.65 -14.34 25.68
N GLY A 650 55.80 -13.11 26.18
CA GLY A 650 56.68 -12.78 27.30
C GLY A 650 56.47 -11.37 27.84
N ALA A 651 57.11 -11.06 28.96
CA ALA A 651 56.98 -9.76 29.63
C ALA A 651 57.40 -8.57 28.78
N ASN A 652 58.40 -8.73 27.90
CA ASN A 652 58.85 -7.65 27.01
C ASN A 652 57.71 -7.14 26.11
N ASN A 653 56.84 -8.02 25.59
CA ASN A 653 55.70 -7.59 24.78
C ASN A 653 54.73 -6.73 25.58
N LEU A 654 54.49 -7.07 26.86
CA LEU A 654 53.65 -6.27 27.74
C LEU A 654 54.30 -4.93 28.07
N ILE A 655 55.60 -4.92 28.39
CA ILE A 655 56.35 -3.72 28.74
C ILE A 655 56.39 -2.75 27.57
N GLU A 656 56.69 -3.23 26.36
CA GLU A 656 56.69 -2.41 25.14
C GLU A 656 55.32 -1.78 24.90
N MET A 657 54.26 -2.60 24.92
CA MET A 657 52.89 -2.11 24.72
C MET A 657 52.48 -1.11 25.82
N LEU A 658 52.85 -1.37 27.07
CA LEU A 658 52.57 -0.47 28.19
C LEU A 658 53.40 0.82 28.12
N ASN A 659 54.62 0.78 27.56
CA ASN A 659 55.43 1.98 27.33
C ASN A 659 54.85 2.83 26.20
N LEU A 660 54.35 2.21 25.13
CA LEU A 660 53.76 2.89 23.98
C LEU A 660 52.41 3.55 24.33
N TYR A 661 51.55 2.84 25.06
CA TYR A 661 50.16 3.26 25.26
C TYR A 661 49.84 3.75 26.68
N GLY A 662 50.68 3.44 27.66
CA GLY A 662 50.44 3.74 29.07
C GLY A 662 49.28 2.96 29.72
N GLU A 663 48.46 2.27 28.93
CA GLU A 663 47.34 1.44 29.37
C GLU A 663 47.12 0.29 28.38
N VAL A 664 46.96 -0.94 28.89
CA VAL A 664 46.78 -2.16 28.08
C VAL A 664 45.83 -3.15 28.77
N TYR A 665 45.21 -4.04 28.01
CA TYR A 665 44.38 -5.15 28.49
C TYR A 665 45.00 -6.51 28.15
N LEU A 666 44.91 -7.46 29.08
CA LEU A 666 45.21 -8.87 28.85
C LEU A 666 43.90 -9.65 28.71
N LYS A 667 43.71 -10.30 27.56
CA LYS A 667 42.50 -11.07 27.20
C LYS A 667 42.83 -12.55 27.00
N PRO A 668 42.12 -13.52 27.61
CA PRO A 668 42.35 -14.93 27.33
C PRO A 668 41.84 -15.32 25.94
N LEU A 669 42.48 -16.31 25.29
CA LEU A 669 42.07 -16.78 23.96
C LEU A 669 40.69 -17.46 23.96
N ASP A 670 40.40 -18.35 24.92
CA ASP A 670 39.19 -19.20 24.96
C ASP A 670 38.12 -18.72 25.97
N GLY A 671 37.80 -17.42 25.98
CA GLY A 671 36.86 -16.84 26.95
C GLY A 671 35.67 -16.11 26.31
N SER A 672 34.47 -16.32 26.85
CA SER A 672 33.27 -15.49 26.59
C SER A 672 32.86 -14.73 27.86
N LEU A 673 32.08 -13.64 27.72
CA LEU A 673 31.56 -12.85 28.85
C LEU A 673 32.66 -12.30 29.77
N SER A 674 33.79 -11.89 29.19
CA SER A 674 34.84 -11.11 29.87
C SER A 674 35.55 -11.78 31.05
N LYS A 675 35.36 -13.09 31.23
CA LYS A 675 36.04 -13.88 32.26
C LYS A 675 37.55 -13.86 32.02
N GLY A 676 38.32 -13.45 33.04
CA GLY A 676 39.79 -13.40 33.00
C GLY A 676 40.38 -12.14 32.37
N LEU A 677 39.60 -11.07 32.17
CA LEU A 677 40.15 -9.80 31.67
C LEU A 677 40.99 -9.11 32.76
N ILE A 678 42.17 -8.62 32.37
CA ILE A 678 43.08 -7.85 33.24
C ILE A 678 43.43 -6.53 32.56
N ARG A 679 43.45 -5.41 33.29
CA ARG A 679 43.89 -4.10 32.81
C ARG A 679 45.17 -3.68 33.52
N VAL A 680 46.13 -3.15 32.78
CA VAL A 680 47.42 -2.67 33.30
C VAL A 680 47.59 -1.19 32.90
N ILE A 681 47.88 -0.32 33.86
CA ILE A 681 48.01 1.14 33.66
C ILE A 681 49.32 1.63 34.26
N ARG A 682 50.07 2.45 33.51
CA ARG A 682 51.21 3.22 34.02
C ARG A 682 50.72 4.58 34.56
N LYS A 683 51.01 4.84 35.83
CA LYS A 683 50.73 6.10 36.54
C LYS A 683 52.05 6.78 36.96
N PRO A 684 52.03 8.06 37.34
CA PRO A 684 53.21 8.72 37.91
C PRO A 684 53.78 8.01 39.15
N SER A 685 52.96 7.27 39.90
CA SER A 685 53.34 6.54 41.11
C SER A 685 53.86 5.11 40.87
N GLY A 686 53.84 4.61 39.63
CA GLY A 686 54.19 3.22 39.30
C GLY A 686 53.20 2.59 38.33
N ILE A 687 53.15 1.26 38.27
CA ILE A 687 52.26 0.49 37.39
C ILE A 687 51.14 -0.14 38.24
N SER A 688 49.89 0.09 37.89
CA SER A 688 48.73 -0.52 38.56
C SER A 688 48.09 -1.59 37.66
N LEU A 689 47.75 -2.74 38.23
CA LEU A 689 47.05 -3.84 37.58
C LEU A 689 45.67 -4.05 38.24
N TYR A 690 44.65 -4.28 37.41
CA TYR A 690 43.25 -4.47 37.80
C TYR A 690 42.71 -5.75 37.16
N GLU A 691 42.26 -6.71 37.96
CA GLU A 691 41.58 -7.92 37.46
C GLU A 691 40.06 -7.81 37.69
N PHE A 692 39.27 -7.90 36.60
CA PHE A 692 37.85 -7.57 36.63
C PHE A 692 36.98 -8.57 37.41
N ASN A 693 37.39 -9.83 37.50
CA ASN A 693 36.62 -10.86 38.20
C ASN A 693 36.87 -10.88 39.72
N SER A 694 38.02 -10.38 40.18
CA SER A 694 38.46 -10.45 41.58
C SER A 694 38.42 -9.09 42.28
N SER A 695 38.14 -7.99 41.56
CA SER A 695 38.18 -6.61 42.06
C SER A 695 39.51 -6.24 42.77
N THR A 696 40.59 -6.96 42.44
CA THR A 696 41.89 -6.82 43.11
C THR A 696 42.74 -5.81 42.34
N VAL A 697 43.33 -4.86 43.08
CA VAL A 697 44.29 -3.86 42.57
C VAL A 697 45.68 -4.23 43.07
N GLN A 698 46.61 -4.48 42.16
CA GLN A 698 48.01 -4.70 42.50
C GLN A 698 48.85 -3.53 41.99
N GLU A 699 49.64 -2.91 42.86
CA GLU A 699 50.55 -1.82 42.50
C GLU A 699 52.00 -2.30 42.48
N PHE A 700 52.67 -2.05 41.37
CA PHE A 700 54.07 -2.34 41.16
C PHE A 700 54.86 -1.04 41.12
N LYS A 701 55.87 -0.92 41.98
CA LYS A 701 56.74 0.27 42.03
C LYS A 701 57.89 0.18 41.02
N GLN A 702 58.27 -1.03 40.61
CA GLN A 702 59.40 -1.31 39.72
C GLN A 702 58.98 -2.17 38.54
N MET A 703 59.72 -2.09 37.44
CA MET A 703 59.43 -2.83 36.20
C MET A 703 59.61 -4.35 36.37
N ASP A 704 60.50 -4.79 37.25
CA ASP A 704 60.83 -6.20 37.45
C ASP A 704 59.66 -7.01 38.02
N ASP A 705 58.81 -6.39 38.84
CA ASP A 705 57.62 -7.05 39.38
C ASP A 705 56.59 -7.37 38.29
N LEU A 706 56.47 -6.49 37.28
CA LEU A 706 55.61 -6.71 36.12
C LEU A 706 56.11 -7.90 35.27
N ILE A 707 57.43 -8.09 35.19
CA ILE A 707 58.06 -9.21 34.48
C ILE A 707 57.67 -10.54 35.13
N LEU A 708 57.82 -10.64 36.44
CA LEU A 708 57.49 -11.86 37.19
C LEU A 708 56.02 -12.24 37.09
N PHE A 709 55.12 -11.26 37.23
CA PHE A 709 53.67 -11.46 37.07
C PHE A 709 53.34 -12.03 35.67
N THR A 710 53.90 -11.40 34.63
CA THR A 710 53.59 -11.75 33.24
C THR A 710 54.05 -13.16 32.92
N SER A 711 55.24 -13.55 33.36
CA SER A 711 55.75 -14.91 33.18
C SER A 711 54.89 -15.97 33.88
N SER A 712 54.32 -15.67 35.06
CA SER A 712 53.40 -16.59 35.74
C SER A 712 52.04 -16.72 35.04
N LEU A 713 51.52 -15.64 34.45
CA LEU A 713 50.22 -15.63 33.79
C LEU A 713 50.21 -16.51 32.53
N ILE A 714 51.22 -16.33 31.67
CA ILE A 714 51.32 -17.02 30.37
C ILE A 714 51.47 -18.54 30.53
N GLN A 715 52.10 -19.02 31.62
CA GLN A 715 52.23 -20.45 31.90
C GLN A 715 50.90 -21.17 32.14
N LYS A 716 49.86 -20.45 32.59
CA LYS A 716 48.56 -21.05 32.95
C LYS A 716 47.56 -21.04 31.80
N THR A 717 47.53 -19.97 31.02
CA THR A 717 46.52 -19.77 29.98
C THR A 717 47.10 -18.87 28.89
N PRO A 718 46.84 -19.14 27.60
CA PRO A 718 47.22 -18.23 26.54
C PRO A 718 46.47 -16.89 26.62
N TYR A 719 47.21 -15.78 26.57
CA TYR A 719 46.68 -14.43 26.62
C TYR A 719 47.10 -13.60 25.40
N LEU A 720 46.26 -12.62 25.07
CA LEU A 720 46.56 -11.52 24.17
C LEU A 720 46.81 -10.27 25.01
N VAL A 721 47.84 -9.48 24.66
CA VAL A 721 48.00 -8.11 25.16
C VAL A 721 47.47 -7.15 24.11
N GLN A 722 46.60 -6.24 24.51
CA GLN A 722 45.92 -5.31 23.63
C GLN A 722 46.01 -3.89 24.17
N GLU A 723 46.18 -2.91 23.29
CA GLU A 723 46.09 -1.48 23.62
C GLU A 723 44.82 -1.15 24.43
N GLY A 724 44.97 -0.31 25.45
CA GLY A 724 43.88 0.21 26.25
C GLY A 724 43.09 1.29 25.50
N ILE A 725 41.89 0.96 25.03
CA ILE A 725 41.05 1.94 24.34
C ILE A 725 40.38 2.87 25.36
N ARG A 726 40.82 4.13 25.39
CA ARG A 726 40.20 5.21 26.18
C ARG A 726 38.91 5.68 25.52
N ARG A 727 37.85 4.90 25.71
CA ARG A 727 36.48 5.15 25.21
C ARG A 727 35.98 6.52 25.67
N LYS A 728 35.27 7.22 24.77
CA LYS A 728 34.47 8.38 25.18
C LYS A 728 33.43 7.96 26.22
N ARG A 729 33.14 8.90 27.13
CA ARG A 729 32.19 8.69 28.23
C ARG A 729 31.08 9.74 28.20
N ILE A 730 29.93 9.35 28.72
CA ILE A 730 28.80 10.24 29.04
C ILE A 730 28.33 9.90 30.45
N ASP A 731 28.21 10.92 31.31
CA ASP A 731 27.83 10.75 32.72
C ASP A 731 28.63 9.67 33.46
N GLY A 732 29.95 9.61 33.19
CA GLY A 732 30.87 8.63 33.77
C GLY A 732 30.79 7.21 33.20
N LYS A 733 29.87 6.92 32.27
CA LYS A 733 29.70 5.61 31.62
C LYS A 733 30.47 5.53 30.30
N ASN A 734 31.12 4.40 30.04
CA ASN A 734 31.76 4.10 28.74
C ASN A 734 30.69 3.92 27.65
N ILE A 735 31.02 4.39 26.44
CA ILE A 735 30.14 4.35 25.27
C ILE A 735 30.60 3.26 24.32
N GLU A 736 29.77 2.22 24.16
CA GLU A 736 29.91 1.21 23.12
C GLU A 736 28.78 1.33 22.11
N ILE A 737 29.08 1.14 20.84
CA ILE A 737 28.16 1.36 19.73
C ILE A 737 28.04 0.06 18.95
N ARG A 738 26.95 -0.66 19.19
CA ARG A 738 26.58 -1.83 18.38
C ARG A 738 26.05 -1.37 17.04
N VAL A 739 26.78 -1.65 15.98
CA VAL A 739 26.35 -1.48 14.60
C VAL A 739 25.73 -2.78 14.11
N TYR A 740 24.41 -2.81 14.00
CA TYR A 740 23.71 -3.98 13.50
C TYR A 740 23.66 -3.95 11.97
N MET A 741 24.28 -4.95 11.36
CA MET A 741 24.48 -5.09 9.92
C MET A 741 23.65 -6.26 9.42
N GLN A 742 22.90 -6.04 8.35
CA GLN A 742 22.12 -7.08 7.69
C GLN A 742 22.26 -6.95 6.20
N LYS A 743 22.28 -8.10 5.52
CA LYS A 743 22.14 -8.10 4.07
C LYS A 743 20.76 -7.64 3.67
N SER A 744 20.75 -6.81 2.65
CA SER A 744 19.56 -6.55 1.86
C SER A 744 19.22 -7.78 1.03
N GLN A 745 18.06 -7.71 0.38
CA GLN A 745 17.66 -8.65 -0.65
C GLN A 745 18.68 -8.83 -1.79
N LYS A 746 19.38 -7.75 -2.17
CA LYS A 746 20.46 -7.77 -3.18
C LYS A 746 21.75 -8.40 -2.66
N LYS A 747 21.71 -8.98 -1.46
CA LYS A 747 22.86 -9.49 -0.72
C LYS A 747 23.92 -8.44 -0.39
N ASN A 748 23.59 -7.14 -0.53
CA ASN A 748 24.47 -6.04 -0.12
C ASN A 748 24.34 -5.76 1.38
N TRP A 749 25.46 -5.55 2.06
CA TRP A 749 25.50 -5.15 3.46
C TRP A 749 24.95 -3.75 3.70
N LEU A 750 23.95 -3.67 4.58
CA LEU A 750 23.36 -2.43 5.06
C LEU A 750 23.48 -2.32 6.56
N ARG A 751 23.77 -1.12 7.05
CA ARG A 751 23.58 -0.77 8.45
C ARG A 751 22.08 -0.66 8.74
N THR A 752 21.54 -1.51 9.60
CA THR A 752 20.13 -1.46 10.03
C THR A 752 19.91 -0.44 11.11
N GLY A 753 20.79 -0.41 12.10
CA GLY A 753 20.73 0.57 13.15
C GLY A 753 21.98 0.54 14.00
N MET A 754 22.09 1.54 14.85
CA MET A 754 23.14 1.61 15.86
C MET A 754 22.49 1.81 17.22
N VAL A 755 22.92 1.00 18.18
CA VAL A 755 22.49 1.09 19.56
C VAL A 755 23.71 1.43 20.40
N THR A 756 23.59 2.43 21.26
CA THR A 756 24.63 2.68 22.24
C THR A 756 24.35 1.85 23.48
N ARG A 757 25.35 1.09 23.92
CA ARG A 757 25.35 0.35 25.18
C ARG A 757 26.22 1.15 26.14
N LEU A 758 25.64 1.62 27.24
CA LEU A 758 26.35 2.34 28.29
C LEU A 758 26.67 1.40 29.44
N THR A 759 27.92 1.42 29.89
CA THR A 759 28.37 0.63 31.05
C THR A 759 29.20 1.50 32.00
N LYS A 760 28.99 1.34 33.31
CA LYS A 760 29.83 1.97 34.35
C LYS A 760 31.16 1.24 34.52
N GLU A 761 31.22 0.00 34.07
CA GLU A 761 32.40 -0.84 34.12
C GLU A 761 33.19 -0.72 32.81
N GLU A 762 34.44 -1.16 32.79
CA GLU A 762 35.20 -1.26 31.54
C GLU A 762 34.84 -2.51 30.74
N VAL A 763 34.03 -3.37 31.36
CA VAL A 763 33.51 -4.61 30.83
C VAL A 763 32.00 -4.51 30.71
N MET A 764 31.44 -5.13 29.67
CA MET A 764 30.01 -5.28 29.49
C MET A 764 29.51 -6.53 30.22
N ASN A 765 28.56 -6.36 31.15
CA ASN A 765 27.91 -7.41 31.93
C ASN A 765 26.38 -7.23 31.88
N GLU A 766 25.61 -8.28 31.54
CA GLU A 766 24.16 -8.20 31.25
C GLU A 766 23.28 -7.56 32.37
N GLU A 767 23.78 -7.48 33.61
CA GLU A 767 23.05 -6.90 34.75
C GLU A 767 23.18 -5.38 34.89
N PHE A 768 24.20 -4.75 34.29
CA PHE A 768 24.53 -3.31 34.48
C PHE A 768 24.49 -2.49 33.19
N GLU A 769 23.92 -3.03 32.12
CA GLU A 769 23.85 -2.38 30.81
C GLU A 769 22.62 -1.49 30.65
N GLU A 770 22.84 -0.26 30.19
CA GLU A 770 21.77 0.63 29.73
C GLU A 770 21.86 0.81 28.21
N ASN A 771 20.82 0.35 27.51
CA ASN A 771 20.72 0.53 26.06
C ASN A 771 20.01 1.84 25.74
N VAL A 772 20.66 2.68 24.92
CA VAL A 772 20.14 3.99 24.52
C VAL A 772 20.25 4.21 23.00
N ARG A 773 19.42 5.11 22.48
CA ARG A 773 19.49 5.49 21.06
C ARG A 773 20.79 6.25 20.80
N LEU A 774 21.52 5.85 19.76
CA LEU A 774 22.76 6.52 19.35
C LEU A 774 22.57 8.03 19.16
N SER A 775 21.43 8.47 18.60
CA SER A 775 21.18 9.91 18.35
C SER A 775 21.26 10.76 19.61
N LYS A 776 20.76 10.26 20.75
CA LYS A 776 20.80 10.99 22.04
C LYS A 776 22.23 11.17 22.52
N VAL A 777 23.03 10.11 22.40
CA VAL A 777 24.44 10.14 22.83
C VAL A 777 25.27 11.01 21.87
N MET A 778 25.02 10.92 20.56
CA MET A 778 25.73 11.71 19.56
C MET A 778 25.39 13.20 19.61
N GLU A 779 24.17 13.58 20.03
CA GLU A 779 23.79 14.97 20.27
C GLU A 779 24.58 15.61 21.41
N VAL A 780 24.77 14.87 22.50
CA VAL A 780 25.61 15.31 23.63
C VAL A 780 27.09 15.34 23.25
N LEU A 781 27.59 14.29 22.58
CA LEU A 781 29.00 14.23 22.17
C LEU A 781 29.38 15.25 21.08
N TYR A 782 28.43 15.59 20.21
CA TYR A 782 28.66 16.47 19.07
C TYR A 782 27.42 17.37 18.81
N PRO A 783 27.34 18.56 19.42
CA PRO A 783 26.19 19.45 19.23
C PRO A 783 26.01 19.96 17.78
N ASN A 784 27.10 20.04 17.00
CA ASN A 784 27.06 20.43 15.59
C ASN A 784 26.53 19.29 14.69
N ALA A 785 25.50 19.57 13.88
CA ALA A 785 24.84 18.57 13.03
C ALA A 785 25.75 17.96 11.95
N ASN A 786 26.65 18.75 11.36
CA ASN A 786 27.58 18.28 10.34
C ASN A 786 28.63 17.33 10.94
N LYS A 787 29.18 17.67 12.11
CA LYS A 787 30.13 16.81 12.83
C LYS A 787 29.48 15.51 13.30
N ARG A 788 28.22 15.54 13.76
CA ARG A 788 27.44 14.32 14.06
C ARG A 788 27.33 13.42 12.85
N ARG A 789 26.83 13.98 11.74
CA ARG A 789 26.62 13.21 10.50
C ARG A 789 27.92 12.57 10.04
N TYR A 790 29.02 13.32 10.07
CA TYR A 790 30.35 12.83 9.74
C TYR A 790 30.74 11.62 10.61
N ARG A 791 30.70 11.75 11.94
CA ARG A 791 31.10 10.66 12.86
C ARG A 791 30.21 9.43 12.77
N THR A 792 28.91 9.61 12.61
CA THR A 792 27.96 8.51 12.39
C THR A 792 28.24 7.77 11.08
N ASN A 793 28.70 8.46 10.03
CA ASN A 793 29.08 7.83 8.76
C ASN A 793 30.37 7.03 8.87
N GLU A 794 31.38 7.56 9.57
CA GLU A 794 32.65 6.85 9.78
C GLU A 794 32.45 5.53 10.53
N LEU A 795 31.62 5.51 11.58
CA LEU A 795 31.24 4.27 12.29
C LEU A 795 30.57 3.25 11.35
N ALA A 796 29.74 3.71 10.43
CA ALA A 796 29.06 2.85 9.49
C ALA A 796 30.01 2.26 8.43
N LYS A 797 30.97 3.07 7.96
CA LYS A 797 32.02 2.62 7.02
C LYS A 797 32.90 1.56 7.65
N ALA A 798 33.37 1.78 8.89
CA ALA A 798 34.18 0.83 9.62
C ALA A 798 33.48 -0.53 9.78
N ALA A 799 32.24 -0.52 10.27
CA ALA A 799 31.46 -1.75 10.41
C ALA A 799 31.25 -2.47 9.07
N LYS A 800 30.98 -1.74 7.99
CA LYS A 800 30.81 -2.33 6.66
C LYS A 800 32.09 -3.01 6.17
N ALA A 801 33.24 -2.36 6.34
CA ALA A 801 34.53 -2.89 5.91
C ALA A 801 34.87 -4.21 6.63
N ILE A 802 34.67 -4.25 7.95
CA ILE A 802 34.87 -5.45 8.77
C ILE A 802 33.99 -6.61 8.31
N VAL A 803 32.70 -6.36 8.08
CA VAL A 803 31.76 -7.41 7.70
C VAL A 803 32.09 -8.00 6.32
N LEU A 804 32.56 -7.17 5.37
CA LEU A 804 32.97 -7.66 4.05
C LEU A 804 34.16 -8.61 4.13
N THR A 805 35.15 -8.34 4.99
CA THR A 805 36.28 -9.24 5.19
C THR A 805 35.86 -10.56 5.86
N VAL A 806 34.91 -10.52 6.79
CA VAL A 806 34.34 -11.74 7.41
C VAL A 806 33.61 -12.59 6.38
N GLU A 807 32.84 -11.98 5.48
CA GLU A 807 32.15 -12.66 4.39
C GLU A 807 33.08 -13.31 3.38
N GLN A 808 34.19 -12.65 3.03
CA GLN A 808 35.19 -13.22 2.12
C GLN A 808 35.78 -14.53 2.65
N GLU A 809 35.92 -14.65 3.98
CA GLU A 809 36.47 -15.85 4.62
C GLU A 809 35.45 -17.00 4.70
N ILE A 810 34.20 -16.71 5.09
CA ILE A 810 33.23 -17.78 5.46
C ILE A 810 32.11 -18.03 4.45
N GLY A 811 32.01 -17.19 3.40
CA GLY A 811 30.92 -17.22 2.43
C GLY A 811 29.69 -16.42 2.88
N GLU A 812 28.59 -16.56 2.14
CA GLU A 812 27.41 -15.71 2.33
C GLU A 812 26.65 -15.96 3.64
N PHE A 813 26.30 -14.88 4.36
CA PHE A 813 25.42 -14.91 5.54
C PHE A 813 24.58 -13.63 5.65
N GLY A 814 23.51 -13.65 6.45
CA GLY A 814 22.45 -12.64 6.41
C GLY A 814 22.52 -11.53 7.46
N GLU A 815 23.04 -11.80 8.65
CA GLU A 815 23.08 -10.81 9.73
C GLU A 815 24.29 -10.94 10.66
N ILE A 816 24.75 -9.81 11.20
CA ILE A 816 25.85 -9.72 12.15
C ILE A 816 25.82 -8.39 12.91
N ALA A 817 26.34 -8.34 14.13
CA ALA A 817 26.55 -7.10 14.87
C ALA A 817 28.04 -6.81 15.02
N VAL A 818 28.45 -5.57 14.80
CA VAL A 818 29.82 -5.08 15.00
C VAL A 818 29.81 -4.07 16.14
N ASP A 819 30.47 -4.39 17.23
CA ASP A 819 30.51 -3.54 18.41
C ASP A 819 31.76 -2.64 18.35
N LEU A 820 31.55 -1.33 18.21
CA LEU A 820 32.58 -0.30 18.03
C LEU A 820 32.60 0.68 19.21
N CYS A 821 33.64 1.49 19.31
CA CYS A 821 33.65 2.69 20.15
C CYS A 821 34.37 3.85 19.46
N ILE A 822 34.12 5.07 19.96
CA ILE A 822 34.94 6.25 19.62
C ILE A 822 35.81 6.54 20.84
N ASP A 823 37.12 6.62 20.65
CA ASP A 823 38.05 6.98 21.71
C ASP A 823 38.11 8.50 21.95
N GLN A 824 38.82 8.91 23.00
CA GLN A 824 39.01 10.32 23.36
C GLN A 824 39.76 11.15 22.29
N TYR A 825 40.46 10.50 21.36
CA TYR A 825 41.18 11.11 20.24
C TYR A 825 40.35 11.15 18.95
N GLU A 826 39.10 10.71 19.04
CA GLU A 826 38.14 10.61 17.95
C GLU A 826 38.45 9.55 16.89
N SER A 827 39.24 8.54 17.24
CA SER A 827 39.45 7.35 16.44
C SER A 827 38.36 6.31 16.72
N ILE A 828 38.00 5.53 15.71
CA ILE A 828 37.02 4.44 15.82
C ILE A 828 37.77 3.14 16.07
N LYS A 829 37.36 2.40 17.10
CA LYS A 829 37.98 1.11 17.45
C LYS A 829 36.94 -0.02 17.54
N LEU A 830 37.30 -1.21 17.05
CA LEU A 830 36.52 -2.44 17.11
C LEU A 830 36.68 -3.15 18.45
N LEU A 831 35.56 -3.59 19.03
CA LEU A 831 35.50 -4.37 20.27
C LEU A 831 35.21 -5.84 20.01
N GLU A 832 34.15 -6.14 19.24
CA GLU A 832 33.68 -7.52 18.97
C GLU A 832 32.82 -7.61 17.70
N VAL A 833 32.69 -8.82 17.16
CA VAL A 833 31.77 -9.17 16.06
C VAL A 833 30.88 -10.35 16.49
N ASN A 834 29.55 -10.26 16.36
CA ASN A 834 28.59 -11.26 16.86
C ASN A 834 27.62 -11.78 15.77
N ALA A 835 27.59 -13.11 15.59
CA ALA A 835 26.84 -13.82 14.55
C ALA A 835 25.39 -14.25 14.90
N LYS A 836 24.98 -14.23 16.17
CA LYS A 836 23.58 -14.43 16.60
C LYS A 836 23.12 -13.23 17.43
N PRO A 837 23.11 -12.03 16.86
CA PRO A 837 22.86 -10.81 17.62
C PRO A 837 21.42 -10.74 18.14
N ASP A 838 21.28 -10.25 19.37
CA ASP A 838 19.99 -9.86 19.89
C ASP A 838 19.51 -8.56 19.24
N ASN A 839 18.22 -8.51 18.89
CA ASN A 839 17.59 -7.31 18.38
C ASN A 839 17.26 -6.36 19.54
N LEU A 840 18.21 -5.49 19.89
CA LEU A 840 18.10 -4.55 21.01
C LEU A 840 17.15 -3.37 20.74
N PHE A 841 16.57 -3.24 19.55
CA PHE A 841 15.77 -2.06 19.19
C PHE A 841 14.47 -1.93 20.00
N SER A 842 13.89 -3.03 20.47
CA SER A 842 12.72 -3.00 21.36
C SER A 842 13.05 -2.37 22.71
N GLN A 843 14.23 -2.66 23.26
CA GLN A 843 14.69 -2.15 24.57
C GLN A 843 14.86 -0.63 24.57
N ILE A 844 15.28 -0.06 23.43
CA ILE A 844 15.44 1.39 23.26
C ILE A 844 14.20 2.07 22.63
N LYS A 845 13.06 1.37 22.60
CA LYS A 845 11.79 1.82 22.01
C LYS A 845 11.95 2.28 20.55
N ALA A 846 12.90 1.72 19.79
CA ALA A 846 13.14 2.02 18.38
C ALA A 846 12.37 1.03 17.48
N TYR A 847 11.05 0.98 17.63
CA TYR A 847 10.20 0.01 16.93
C TYR A 847 10.32 0.08 15.40
N LYS A 848 10.55 1.27 14.82
CA LYS A 848 10.83 1.42 13.38
C LYS A 848 12.07 0.62 12.95
N LEU A 849 13.16 0.67 13.72
CA LEU A 849 14.38 -0.08 13.44
C LEU A 849 14.17 -1.58 13.65
N ARG A 850 13.38 -1.97 14.65
CA ARG A 850 12.96 -3.37 14.87
C ARG A 850 12.25 -3.93 13.64
N THR A 851 11.33 -3.17 13.06
CA THR A 851 10.59 -3.55 11.85
C THR A 851 11.51 -3.60 10.62
N ILE A 852 12.40 -2.62 10.43
CA ILE A 852 13.40 -2.67 9.35
C ILE A 852 14.28 -3.92 9.47
N ALA A 853 14.69 -4.26 10.68
CA ALA A 853 15.51 -5.44 10.94
C ALA A 853 14.82 -6.74 10.53
N ALA A 854 13.57 -6.90 10.97
CA ALA A 854 12.77 -8.06 10.64
C ALA A 854 12.48 -8.14 9.13
N ASN A 855 12.19 -7.00 8.48
CA ASN A 855 12.00 -6.95 7.03
C ASN A 855 13.25 -7.39 6.27
N ARG A 856 14.43 -6.88 6.63
CA ARG A 856 15.69 -7.26 5.98
C ARG A 856 16.00 -8.74 6.14
N LEU A 857 15.72 -9.31 7.32
CA LEU A 857 15.86 -10.75 7.56
C LEU A 857 14.96 -11.55 6.59
N LEU A 858 13.68 -11.20 6.49
CA LEU A 858 12.73 -11.86 5.60
C LEU A 858 13.11 -11.68 4.11
N ASP A 859 13.57 -10.49 3.74
CA ASP A 859 13.98 -10.16 2.36
C ASP A 859 15.25 -10.90 1.95
N TYR A 860 16.21 -11.05 2.86
CA TYR A 860 17.39 -11.89 2.64
C TYR A 860 17.03 -13.37 2.60
N ALA A 861 16.14 -13.84 3.47
CA ALA A 861 15.64 -15.21 3.46
C ALA A 861 15.04 -15.56 2.09
N ALA A 862 14.22 -14.66 1.52
CA ALA A 862 13.72 -14.80 0.15
C ALA A 862 14.85 -14.88 -0.88
N SER A 863 15.90 -14.05 -0.76
CA SER A 863 17.04 -14.07 -1.70
C SER A 863 17.85 -15.37 -1.71
N LEU A 864 17.75 -16.19 -0.65
CA LEU A 864 18.40 -17.50 -0.56
C LEU A 864 17.62 -18.60 -1.27
N THR A 865 16.36 -18.31 -1.61
CA THR A 865 15.47 -19.23 -2.30
C THR A 865 15.38 -18.85 -3.78
N GLU A 866 14.64 -19.61 -4.58
CA GLU A 866 14.36 -19.22 -5.97
C GLU A 866 13.49 -17.93 -6.07
N TYR A 867 13.04 -17.39 -4.93
CA TYR A 867 12.34 -16.12 -4.81
C TYR A 867 13.32 -14.94 -4.89
N ARG A 868 13.87 -14.68 -6.07
CA ARG A 868 14.48 -13.38 -6.34
C ARG A 868 13.34 -12.36 -6.50
N ASN A 869 13.22 -11.39 -5.59
CA ASN A 869 12.48 -10.17 -5.96
C ASN A 869 13.33 -9.48 -7.02
N GLU A 870 13.00 -9.68 -8.29
CA GLU A 870 13.34 -8.68 -9.29
C GLU A 870 12.64 -7.39 -8.87
N GLU A 871 13.43 -6.34 -8.73
CA GLU A 871 13.01 -5.06 -8.14
C GLU A 871 11.80 -4.46 -8.84
N ARG A 872 10.96 -3.81 -8.03
CA ARG A 872 10.08 -2.73 -8.49
C ARG A 872 10.88 -1.47 -8.70
#